data_AF-A0A162CFX0-F1
#
_entry.id   AF-A0A162CFX0-F1
#
_cell.length_a   1.000
_cell.length_b   1.000
_cell.length_c   1.000
_cell.angle_alpha   90.00
_cell.angle_beta   90.00
_cell.angle_gamma   90.00
#
_symmetry.space_group_name_H-M   'P 1'
#
loop_
_entity.id
_entity.type
_entity.pdbx_description
1 polymer ?
#
loop_
_entity_poly.entity_id
_entity_poly.type
_entity_poly.pdbx_seq_one_letter_code
_entity_poly.pdbx_strand_id
1 'polypeptide(L)'
;MSNSQYKIYPPLGIARVGNGPALKPLSLSTPEVPWAHLYDTDVQYLVTQQELKSLVDNAFDVRVTQEIERIHNGLVANNTCRLELVDIEKSLSVLQLSNLVPQSQLVRSLDNLEFIELGNYQSVLQQIKDAILKVFNDHYLHAVKKQAQNFYVYKCDDQGNPVEKLKLEEGDKVTWHVEVANKKSFWYDYNNALDLSLHTQGSGNLSKNVSKHRLAPAMTAKRRNPNVITNSLRKQLVISSQGSVSSNCQAQVKLSGKFPANEPDKSNRLSDLLNLSERHNVLQGSLECSSDGVLRFYAGNGVSQALSPSTQNTDFADNSNWFDDICDGRVTAIVELKNGDTFEVSDEQSSAWIATTPPDYAPQIEPIVTMYDMVSGAALKEQDLDKLETQFSDVFPILYRLYRMQWVNQADFSDNAVNTQIRELNSELNFSELLDNTASAKSLREGIFNQFRNPLFDQDVDIVDPDQSSDEWVNNSRIIPSKDMTDIAPRPVTSSLKLPFYPNDGIDYPGSPVQWFAIPPFMYQHLQNWATGDFTVTQAEKDSSRTIEELGIFYSEQFKHSKNSALLCARGALDALYGGGFHPGVELTWPMRHNLIYSDNQFVSGVTPEINLLGLREFRLKQDLQGLNSPNMYQDFGHVIAVDNVTESADPNSDAAWLWRSTPGDLTKWMGIPWQSDAASCQAVYTPEDFPIPSWWAANLPVHVLPLARYEKFKDSQSADLPEINGMTHNIAQGMSAETFEHMRLEQFSQRLEWLHTADLGFVGYHAEGGYTNGLIQMVSQWKKMGMVMARPVDDPGASGIPNVVYVAYSEADKN
;
A
#
# COMPACT_ATOMS: atom_id res chain seq x y z
N MET A 1 -9.67 14.20 -29.78
CA MET A 1 -9.65 14.55 -28.35
C MET A 1 -11.03 15.09 -28.03
N SER A 2 -11.80 14.38 -27.19
CA SER A 2 -13.05 14.90 -26.64
C SER A 2 -12.68 16.03 -25.69
N ASN A 3 -13.15 17.26 -25.94
CA ASN A 3 -12.96 18.39 -25.01
C ASN A 3 -13.84 18.15 -23.78
N SER A 4 -13.37 17.29 -22.86
CA SER A 4 -14.10 17.04 -21.62
C SER A 4 -14.08 18.30 -20.76
N GLN A 5 -15.25 18.81 -20.41
CA GLN A 5 -15.38 20.00 -19.57
C GLN A 5 -15.05 19.72 -18.10
N TYR A 6 -15.17 18.46 -17.68
CA TYR A 6 -14.88 18.01 -16.33
C TYR A 6 -14.11 16.67 -16.34
N LYS A 7 -13.23 16.46 -15.37
CA LYS A 7 -12.49 15.21 -15.18
C LYS A 7 -12.45 14.80 -13.71
N ILE A 8 -12.42 13.50 -13.44
CA ILE A 8 -12.25 12.96 -12.09
C ILE A 8 -10.76 12.79 -11.79
N TYR A 9 -10.32 13.18 -10.58
CA TYR A 9 -8.99 12.89 -10.04
C TYR A 9 -9.06 12.26 -8.65
N PRO A 10 -8.16 11.32 -8.32
CA PRO A 10 -7.13 10.77 -9.21
C PRO A 10 -7.73 9.86 -10.31
N PRO A 11 -7.04 9.65 -11.45
CA PRO A 11 -7.46 8.73 -12.51
C PRO A 11 -7.49 7.26 -12.05
N LEU A 12 -6.59 6.88 -11.15
CA LEU A 12 -6.60 5.62 -10.42
C LEU A 12 -6.43 5.96 -8.93
N GLY A 13 -7.52 5.85 -8.18
CA GLY A 13 -7.51 6.01 -6.73
C GLY A 13 -7.22 4.70 -6.03
N ILE A 14 -6.64 4.80 -4.83
CA ILE A 14 -6.31 3.64 -4.00
C ILE A 14 -6.95 3.78 -2.62
N ALA A 15 -7.60 2.72 -2.14
CA ALA A 15 -8.07 2.66 -0.75
C ALA A 15 -7.58 1.37 -0.08
N ARG A 16 -7.01 1.47 1.12
CA ARG A 16 -6.44 0.31 1.82
C ARG A 16 -7.41 -0.25 2.85
N VAL A 17 -7.49 -1.57 2.92
CA VAL A 17 -8.32 -2.26 3.93
C VAL A 17 -7.84 -1.92 5.35
N GLY A 18 -8.75 -2.01 6.31
CA GLY A 18 -8.48 -1.70 7.71
C GLY A 18 -9.65 -2.13 8.57
N ASN A 19 -9.39 -2.61 9.78
CA ASN A 19 -10.42 -3.01 10.73
C ASN A 19 -10.93 -1.83 11.58
N GLY A 20 -10.33 -0.64 11.46
CA GLY A 20 -10.88 0.60 11.99
C GLY A 20 -12.20 1.00 11.30
N PRO A 21 -13.01 1.86 11.93
CA PRO A 21 -14.31 2.23 11.39
C PRO A 21 -14.19 3.10 10.13
N ALA A 22 -15.17 3.00 9.22
CA ALA A 22 -15.27 3.85 8.02
C ALA A 22 -15.81 5.24 8.39
N LEU A 23 -15.02 6.00 9.15
CA LEU A 23 -15.33 7.34 9.63
C LEU A 23 -14.15 8.28 9.42
N LYS A 24 -14.41 9.50 8.92
CA LYS A 24 -13.36 10.49 8.67
C LYS A 24 -12.42 10.75 9.85
N PRO A 25 -12.89 10.92 11.12
CA PRO A 25 -11.98 11.22 12.23
C PRO A 25 -11.11 10.02 12.67
N LEU A 26 -11.44 8.80 12.26
CA LEU A 26 -10.72 7.56 12.63
C LEU A 26 -10.17 6.84 11.39
N SER A 27 -10.01 7.54 10.26
CA SER A 27 -9.46 7.00 9.01
C SER A 27 -8.34 7.90 8.48
N LEU A 28 -7.52 7.33 7.60
CA LEU A 28 -6.49 8.04 6.85
C LEU A 28 -7.04 8.45 5.49
N SER A 29 -6.33 9.33 4.79
CA SER A 29 -6.57 9.62 3.38
C SER A 29 -5.36 9.21 2.56
N THR A 30 -5.60 8.66 1.38
CA THR A 30 -4.52 8.39 0.41
C THR A 30 -3.80 9.69 0.07
N PRO A 31 -2.45 9.70 -0.05
CA PRO A 31 -1.70 10.92 -0.30
C PRO A 31 -2.18 11.66 -1.55
N GLU A 32 -2.45 12.96 -1.40
CA GLU A 32 -2.79 13.85 -2.53
C GLU A 32 -1.59 14.67 -3.00
N VAL A 33 -0.51 14.67 -2.22
CA VAL A 33 0.75 15.35 -2.51
C VAL A 33 1.88 14.40 -2.09
N PRO A 34 2.82 14.05 -2.99
CA PRO A 34 3.97 13.22 -2.64
C PRO A 34 4.79 13.86 -1.51
N TRP A 35 5.35 13.00 -0.64
CA TRP A 35 6.30 13.37 0.41
C TRP A 35 5.81 14.37 1.48
N ALA A 36 4.52 14.69 1.53
CA ALA A 36 3.98 15.72 2.42
C ALA A 36 4.22 15.47 3.93
N HIS A 37 4.32 14.20 4.34
CA HIS A 37 4.37 13.80 5.76
C HIS A 37 5.53 12.87 6.11
N LEU A 38 6.63 12.86 5.33
CA LEU A 38 7.73 11.91 5.55
C LEU A 38 8.33 11.96 6.97
N TYR A 39 8.36 13.14 7.59
CA TYR A 39 8.95 13.38 8.91
C TYR A 39 7.92 13.79 9.98
N ASP A 40 6.63 13.65 9.68
CA ASP A 40 5.55 13.99 10.61
C ASP A 40 5.51 12.97 11.76
N THR A 41 5.92 13.39 12.95
CA THR A 41 5.99 12.53 14.14
C THR A 41 4.67 12.38 14.89
N ASP A 42 3.66 13.17 14.52
CA ASP A 42 2.34 13.17 15.17
C ASP A 42 1.37 12.16 14.53
N VAL A 43 1.80 11.50 13.46
CA VAL A 43 0.99 10.52 12.74
C VAL A 43 0.48 9.40 13.64
N GLN A 44 -0.80 9.08 13.45
CA GLN A 44 -1.51 7.99 14.11
C GLN A 44 -2.16 7.10 13.04
N TYR A 45 -1.52 6.00 12.68
CA TYR A 45 -2.05 5.04 11.70
C TYR A 45 -2.88 3.92 12.33
N LEU A 46 -2.78 3.76 13.65
CA LEU A 46 -3.66 2.92 14.45
C LEU A 46 -4.66 3.81 15.19
N VAL A 47 -5.87 3.30 15.41
CA VAL A 47 -6.88 3.98 16.22
C VAL A 47 -6.41 4.07 17.67
N THR A 48 -6.44 5.28 18.22
CA THR A 48 -5.94 5.58 19.57
C THR A 48 -7.07 5.66 20.61
N GLN A 49 -6.71 5.49 21.88
CA GLN A 49 -7.66 5.67 22.98
C GLN A 49 -8.22 7.10 23.04
N GLN A 50 -7.41 8.11 22.72
CA GLN A 50 -7.82 9.51 22.72
C GLN A 50 -8.88 9.79 21.64
N GLU A 51 -8.73 9.20 20.45
CA GLU A 51 -9.71 9.31 19.36
C GLU A 51 -11.03 8.63 19.73
N LEU A 52 -10.98 7.44 20.33
CA LEU A 52 -12.19 6.73 20.78
C LEU A 52 -12.91 7.49 21.90
N LYS A 53 -12.16 8.04 22.86
CA LYS A 53 -12.72 8.90 23.91
C LYS A 53 -13.39 10.12 23.30
N SER A 54 -12.73 10.80 22.36
CA SER A 54 -13.29 11.96 21.68
C SER A 54 -14.53 11.61 20.85
N LEU A 55 -14.56 10.45 20.20
CA LEU A 55 -15.73 9.94 19.47
C LEU A 55 -16.91 9.73 20.42
N VAL A 56 -16.70 9.08 21.56
CA VAL A 56 -17.74 8.85 22.58
C VAL A 56 -18.19 10.19 23.16
N ASP A 57 -17.28 11.08 23.53
CA ASP A 57 -17.63 12.39 24.09
C ASP A 57 -18.47 13.23 23.12
N ASN A 58 -18.13 13.23 21.83
CA ASN A 58 -18.86 13.95 20.80
C ASN A 58 -20.25 13.36 20.50
N ALA A 59 -20.46 12.07 20.78
CA ALA A 59 -21.78 11.45 20.64
C ALA A 59 -22.78 11.93 21.71
N PHE A 60 -22.31 12.49 22.81
CA PHE A 60 -23.15 13.01 23.89
C PHE A 60 -23.50 14.48 23.63
N ASP A 61 -24.31 14.71 22.60
CA ASP A 61 -24.87 16.03 22.31
C ASP A 61 -25.93 16.44 23.35
N VAL A 62 -26.44 17.68 23.23
CA VAL A 62 -27.45 18.23 24.15
C VAL A 62 -28.68 17.33 24.30
N ARG A 63 -29.11 16.63 23.24
CA ARG A 63 -30.29 15.74 23.28
C ARG A 63 -30.00 14.50 24.09
N VAL A 64 -28.83 13.89 23.89
CA VAL A 64 -28.40 12.72 24.67
C VAL A 64 -28.25 13.10 26.14
N THR A 65 -27.59 14.22 26.45
CA THR A 65 -27.41 14.71 27.82
C THR A 65 -28.74 14.92 28.54
N GLN A 66 -29.72 15.55 27.87
CA GLN A 66 -31.08 15.75 28.40
C GLN A 66 -31.82 14.43 28.66
N GLU A 67 -31.69 13.45 27.76
CA GLU A 67 -32.32 12.14 27.96
C GLU A 67 -31.68 11.39 29.14
N ILE A 68 -30.36 11.46 29.30
CA ILE A 68 -29.66 10.86 30.44
C ILE A 68 -30.02 11.59 31.74
N GLU A 69 -30.19 12.91 31.73
CA GLU A 69 -30.64 13.68 32.89
C GLU A 69 -32.07 13.26 33.31
N ARG A 70 -32.96 13.02 32.34
CA ARG A 70 -34.30 12.46 32.61
C ARG A 70 -34.21 11.10 33.29
N ILE A 71 -33.34 10.21 32.80
CA ILE A 71 -33.14 8.86 33.37
C ILE A 71 -32.55 8.96 34.77
N HIS A 72 -31.52 9.80 34.97
CA HIS A 72 -30.89 10.05 36.26
C HIS A 72 -31.90 10.51 37.31
N ASN A 73 -32.75 11.48 36.98
CA ASN A 73 -33.82 11.93 37.86
C ASN A 73 -34.80 10.80 38.23
N GLY A 74 -35.09 9.90 37.29
CA GLY A 74 -35.90 8.70 37.54
C GLY A 74 -35.22 7.71 38.50
N LEU A 75 -33.93 7.46 38.32
CA LEU A 75 -33.13 6.61 39.21
C LEU A 75 -33.08 7.15 40.63
N VAL A 76 -32.87 8.46 40.80
CA VAL A 76 -32.85 9.14 42.09
C VAL A 76 -34.24 9.09 42.76
N ALA A 77 -35.31 9.35 42.01
CA ALA A 77 -36.66 9.33 42.55
C ALA A 77 -37.10 7.93 43.02
N ASN A 78 -36.68 6.88 42.32
CA ASN A 78 -37.03 5.50 42.61
C ASN A 78 -36.01 4.79 43.54
N ASN A 79 -34.89 5.45 43.86
CA ASN A 79 -33.77 4.89 44.63
C ASN A 79 -33.23 3.57 44.02
N THR A 80 -33.09 3.54 42.69
CA THR A 80 -32.60 2.38 41.92
C THR A 80 -31.21 2.65 41.38
N CYS A 81 -30.27 1.71 41.56
CA CYS A 81 -28.88 1.85 41.12
C CYS A 81 -28.58 1.25 39.74
N ARG A 82 -29.59 0.76 39.01
CA ARG A 82 -29.44 0.08 37.71
C ARG A 82 -30.40 0.67 36.68
N LEU A 83 -30.00 0.59 35.40
CA LEU A 83 -30.84 1.00 34.29
C LEU A 83 -31.85 -0.10 33.94
N GLU A 84 -33.08 0.29 33.62
CA GLU A 84 -34.06 -0.62 33.02
C GLU A 84 -33.81 -0.73 31.51
N LEU A 85 -34.12 -1.89 30.91
CA LEU A 85 -33.88 -2.13 29.48
C LEU A 85 -34.51 -1.06 28.59
N VAL A 86 -35.69 -0.56 28.94
CA VAL A 86 -36.40 0.47 28.17
C VAL A 86 -35.64 1.81 28.15
N ASP A 87 -34.97 2.16 29.25
CA ASP A 87 -34.17 3.39 29.36
C ASP A 87 -32.84 3.24 28.61
N ILE A 88 -32.26 2.03 28.61
CA ILE A 88 -31.08 1.69 27.81
C ILE A 88 -31.39 1.83 26.31
N GLU A 89 -32.44 1.16 25.84
CA GLU A 89 -32.84 1.20 24.41
C GLU A 89 -33.15 2.63 23.95
N LYS A 90 -33.84 3.41 24.79
CA LYS A 90 -34.13 4.81 24.50
C LYS A 90 -32.86 5.66 24.42
N SER A 91 -31.93 5.51 25.36
CA SER A 91 -30.64 6.22 25.34
C SER A 91 -29.84 5.89 24.09
N LEU A 92 -29.74 4.60 23.73
CA LEU A 92 -29.00 4.14 22.56
C LEU A 92 -29.62 4.61 21.24
N SER A 93 -30.95 4.75 21.18
CA SER A 93 -31.64 5.28 19.99
C SER A 93 -31.29 6.74 19.69
N VAL A 94 -30.99 7.55 20.72
CA VAL A 94 -30.58 8.95 20.57
C VAL A 94 -29.08 9.07 20.31
N LEU A 95 -28.26 8.17 20.90
CA LEU A 95 -26.81 8.13 20.71
C LEU A 95 -26.36 7.78 19.28
N GLN A 96 -27.15 6.98 18.55
CA GLN A 96 -26.86 6.59 17.15
C GLN A 96 -25.45 6.00 16.92
N LEU A 97 -24.97 5.19 17.87
CA LEU A 97 -23.67 4.49 17.78
C LEU A 97 -23.77 3.09 17.18
N SER A 98 -24.99 2.60 16.93
CA SER A 98 -25.27 1.21 16.49
C SER A 98 -24.79 0.89 15.06
N ASN A 99 -24.43 1.92 14.30
CA ASN A 99 -23.82 1.83 12.97
C ASN A 99 -22.32 1.50 13.04
N LEU A 100 -21.70 1.66 14.20
CA LEU A 100 -20.28 1.36 14.43
C LEU A 100 -20.12 0.03 15.16
N VAL A 101 -20.80 -0.15 16.28
CA VAL A 101 -20.75 -1.39 17.08
C VAL A 101 -22.13 -2.05 17.17
N PRO A 102 -22.20 -3.39 17.32
CA PRO A 102 -23.49 -4.07 17.47
C PRO A 102 -24.29 -3.53 18.65
N GLN A 103 -25.54 -3.14 18.41
CA GLN A 103 -26.43 -2.58 19.44
C GLN A 103 -26.58 -3.52 20.65
N SER A 104 -26.60 -4.83 20.43
CA SER A 104 -26.70 -5.84 21.49
C SER A 104 -25.55 -5.78 22.51
N GLN A 105 -24.34 -5.40 22.09
CA GLN A 105 -23.20 -5.27 22.98
C GLN A 105 -23.24 -3.98 23.79
N LEU A 106 -23.73 -2.89 23.20
CA LEU A 106 -23.99 -1.64 23.92
C LEU A 106 -25.06 -1.84 25.00
N VAL A 107 -26.16 -2.51 24.66
CA VAL A 107 -27.22 -2.86 25.63
C VAL A 107 -26.64 -3.63 26.80
N ARG A 108 -25.88 -4.71 26.51
CA ARG A 108 -25.27 -5.54 27.55
C ARG A 108 -24.25 -4.79 28.41
N SER A 109 -23.49 -3.86 27.83
CA SER A 109 -22.53 -3.05 28.58
C SER A 109 -23.24 -2.18 29.61
N LEU A 110 -24.32 -1.52 29.21
CA LEU A 110 -25.12 -0.64 30.08
C LEU A 110 -25.96 -1.40 31.12
N ASP A 111 -26.45 -2.59 30.79
CA ASP A 111 -27.22 -3.46 31.71
C ASP A 111 -26.39 -3.95 32.91
N ASN A 112 -25.07 -4.08 32.73
CA ASN A 112 -24.15 -4.49 33.80
C ASN A 112 -23.72 -3.35 34.73
N LEU A 113 -24.16 -2.10 34.51
CA LEU A 113 -23.79 -0.97 35.34
C LEU A 113 -24.54 -0.96 36.67
N GLU A 114 -23.80 -0.79 37.76
CA GLU A 114 -24.33 -0.44 39.08
C GLU A 114 -23.77 0.92 39.52
N PHE A 115 -24.64 1.92 39.63
CA PHE A 115 -24.22 3.28 39.96
C PHE A 115 -23.87 3.43 41.45
N ILE A 116 -22.65 3.91 41.74
CA ILE A 116 -22.12 4.06 43.11
C ILE A 116 -22.53 5.40 43.75
N GLU A 117 -22.53 6.51 43.00
CA GLU A 117 -22.89 7.86 43.48
C GLU A 117 -24.13 8.40 42.77
N LEU A 118 -25.29 7.79 43.00
CA LEU A 118 -26.57 8.19 42.38
C LEU A 118 -26.92 9.67 42.53
N GLY A 119 -26.49 10.33 43.62
CA GLY A 119 -26.74 11.76 43.82
C GLY A 119 -25.93 12.70 42.92
N ASN A 120 -24.92 12.17 42.22
CA ASN A 120 -23.99 12.94 41.39
C ASN A 120 -24.22 12.61 39.90
N TYR A 121 -24.95 13.48 39.20
CA TYR A 121 -25.22 13.32 37.76
C TYR A 121 -23.94 13.13 36.93
N GLN A 122 -22.87 13.86 37.24
CA GLN A 122 -21.61 13.76 36.50
C GLN A 122 -20.96 12.39 36.68
N SER A 123 -21.07 11.79 37.87
CA SER A 123 -20.59 10.43 38.14
C SER A 123 -21.36 9.39 37.33
N VAL A 124 -22.70 9.51 37.26
CA VAL A 124 -23.56 8.61 36.47
C VAL A 124 -23.27 8.74 34.97
N LEU A 125 -23.18 9.98 34.48
CA LEU A 125 -22.84 10.26 33.09
C LEU A 125 -21.48 9.68 32.69
N GLN A 126 -20.46 9.84 33.54
CA GLN A 126 -19.13 9.30 33.30
C GLN A 126 -19.13 7.77 33.28
N GLN A 127 -19.83 7.10 34.20
CA GLN A 127 -19.95 5.63 34.20
C GLN A 127 -20.61 5.09 32.92
N ILE A 128 -21.62 5.78 32.38
CA ILE A 128 -22.24 5.44 31.09
C ILE A 128 -21.24 5.61 29.95
N LYS A 129 -20.51 6.74 29.91
CA LYS A 129 -19.47 7.00 28.91
C LYS A 129 -18.37 5.94 28.96
N ASP A 130 -17.91 5.58 30.15
CA ASP A 130 -16.85 4.58 30.34
C ASP A 130 -17.29 3.19 29.88
N ALA A 131 -18.55 2.81 30.15
CA ALA A 131 -19.12 1.54 29.67
C ALA A 131 -19.23 1.48 28.15
N ILE A 132 -19.58 2.59 27.49
CA ILE A 132 -19.61 2.69 26.02
C ILE A 132 -18.17 2.68 25.48
N LEU A 133 -17.29 3.51 26.03
CA LEU A 133 -15.87 3.58 25.63
C LEU A 133 -15.19 2.22 25.73
N LYS A 134 -15.53 1.41 26.74
CA LYS A 134 -15.05 0.03 26.84
C LYS A 134 -15.44 -0.81 25.63
N VAL A 135 -16.69 -0.77 25.17
CA VAL A 135 -17.13 -1.49 23.97
C VAL A 135 -16.36 -1.01 22.74
N PHE A 136 -16.14 0.29 22.60
CA PHE A 136 -15.37 0.85 21.50
C PHE A 136 -13.90 0.44 21.54
N ASN A 137 -13.27 0.43 22.73
CA ASN A 137 -11.91 -0.05 22.89
C ASN A 137 -11.77 -1.52 22.51
N ASP A 138 -12.71 -2.36 22.94
CA ASP A 138 -12.70 -3.80 22.64
C ASP A 138 -12.83 -4.08 21.12
N HIS A 139 -13.41 -3.17 20.33
CA HIS A 139 -13.53 -3.30 18.87
C HIS A 139 -12.40 -2.63 18.08
N TYR A 140 -11.97 -1.44 18.52
CA TYR A 140 -11.24 -0.52 17.66
C TYR A 140 -9.91 -0.05 18.24
N LEU A 141 -9.62 -0.22 19.52
CA LEU A 141 -8.34 0.24 20.05
C LEU A 141 -7.21 -0.52 19.35
N HIS A 142 -6.23 0.23 18.83
CA HIS A 142 -5.12 -0.28 18.01
C HIS A 142 -5.55 -0.91 16.68
N ALA A 143 -6.79 -0.71 16.23
CA ALA A 143 -7.21 -1.14 14.91
C ALA A 143 -6.44 -0.39 13.82
N VAL A 144 -6.09 -1.10 12.75
CA VAL A 144 -5.50 -0.52 11.54
C VAL A 144 -6.54 0.39 10.91
N LYS A 145 -6.24 1.70 10.83
CA LYS A 145 -7.13 2.67 10.21
C LYS A 145 -7.27 2.36 8.73
N LYS A 146 -8.49 2.49 8.21
CA LYS A 146 -8.73 2.46 6.76
C LYS A 146 -8.03 3.66 6.12
N GLN A 147 -7.31 3.46 5.02
CA GLN A 147 -6.87 4.55 4.17
C GLN A 147 -7.91 4.73 3.06
N ALA A 148 -8.63 5.84 3.08
CA ALA A 148 -9.70 6.11 2.12
C ALA A 148 -9.23 7.03 0.99
N GLN A 149 -9.76 6.83 -0.21
CA GLN A 149 -9.50 7.71 -1.33
C GLN A 149 -10.52 8.84 -1.39
N ASN A 150 -10.05 10.09 -1.52
CA ASN A 150 -10.91 11.18 -1.96
C ASN A 150 -10.85 11.29 -3.50
N PHE A 151 -12.00 11.45 -4.14
CA PHE A 151 -12.13 11.78 -5.55
C PHE A 151 -12.73 13.17 -5.74
N TYR A 152 -12.18 13.90 -6.69
CA TYR A 152 -12.51 15.28 -7.00
C TYR A 152 -12.92 15.39 -8.45
N VAL A 153 -13.96 16.17 -8.72
CA VAL A 153 -14.23 16.66 -10.08
C VAL A 153 -13.43 17.95 -10.27
N TYR A 154 -12.63 18.03 -11.33
CA TYR A 154 -11.96 19.24 -11.78
C TYR A 154 -12.62 19.78 -13.04
N LYS A 155 -12.78 21.11 -13.11
CA LYS A 155 -13.13 21.80 -14.34
C LYS A 155 -11.89 21.88 -15.25
N CYS A 156 -12.08 21.64 -16.53
CA CYS A 156 -11.01 21.69 -17.52
C CYS A 156 -11.04 22.97 -18.38
N ASP A 157 -9.88 23.35 -18.90
CA ASP A 157 -9.77 24.32 -19.98
C ASP A 157 -10.13 23.71 -21.35
N ASP A 158 -10.07 24.52 -22.42
CA ASP A 158 -10.36 24.09 -23.79
C ASP A 158 -9.39 23.02 -24.32
N GLN A 159 -8.25 22.82 -23.65
CA GLN A 159 -7.24 21.82 -23.95
C GLN A 159 -7.38 20.54 -23.08
N GLY A 160 -8.34 20.50 -22.16
CA GLY A 160 -8.58 19.35 -21.29
C GLY A 160 -7.68 19.27 -20.06
N ASN A 161 -6.95 20.34 -19.73
CA ASN A 161 -6.12 20.42 -18.52
C ASN A 161 -7.00 20.78 -17.32
N PRO A 162 -6.83 20.12 -16.15
CA PRO A 162 -7.55 20.47 -14.94
C PRO A 162 -7.09 21.82 -14.39
N VAL A 163 -8.01 22.78 -14.21
CA VAL A 163 -7.69 24.14 -13.76
C VAL A 163 -8.03 24.33 -12.28
N GLU A 164 -9.22 23.93 -11.86
CA GLU A 164 -9.67 24.04 -10.47
C GLU A 164 -10.69 22.95 -10.11
N LYS A 165 -10.76 22.61 -8.82
CA LYS A 165 -11.81 21.73 -8.28
C LYS A 165 -13.18 22.35 -8.55
N LEU A 166 -14.17 21.54 -8.91
CA LEU A 166 -15.56 21.95 -9.02
C LEU A 166 -16.01 22.57 -7.70
N LYS A 167 -16.59 23.78 -7.78
CA LYS A 167 -17.23 24.46 -6.66
C LYS A 167 -18.73 24.46 -6.93
N LEU A 168 -19.49 23.81 -6.06
CA LEU A 168 -20.94 23.74 -6.17
C LEU A 168 -21.57 25.02 -5.60
N GLU A 169 -22.44 25.66 -6.37
CA GLU A 169 -23.31 26.73 -5.90
C GLU A 169 -24.67 26.17 -5.43
N GLU A 170 -25.49 26.99 -4.79
CA GLU A 170 -26.86 26.59 -4.44
C GLU A 170 -27.65 26.19 -5.69
N GLY A 171 -28.15 24.96 -5.69
CA GLY A 171 -28.86 24.34 -6.83
C GLY A 171 -27.98 23.47 -7.72
N ASP A 172 -26.65 23.52 -7.58
CA ASP A 172 -25.74 22.59 -8.25
C ASP A 172 -25.65 21.26 -7.48
N LYS A 173 -25.35 20.19 -8.20
CA LYS A 173 -25.27 18.83 -7.65
C LYS A 173 -24.24 18.01 -8.41
N VAL A 174 -23.52 17.16 -7.68
CA VAL A 174 -22.76 16.06 -8.27
C VAL A 174 -23.30 14.74 -7.76
N THR A 175 -23.50 13.79 -8.66
CA THR A 175 -23.88 12.41 -8.35
C THR A 175 -22.75 11.49 -8.79
N TRP A 176 -22.20 10.74 -7.84
CA TRP A 176 -21.16 9.75 -8.09
C TRP A 176 -21.77 8.36 -8.30
N HIS A 177 -21.17 7.58 -9.18
CA HIS A 177 -21.47 6.17 -9.36
C HIS A 177 -20.19 5.34 -9.36
N VAL A 178 -20.18 4.30 -8.53
CA VAL A 178 -19.04 3.41 -8.36
C VAL A 178 -19.51 1.96 -8.48
N GLU A 179 -18.81 1.19 -9.30
CA GLU A 179 -19.05 -0.22 -9.55
C GLU A 179 -17.74 -1.00 -9.40
N VAL A 180 -17.72 -2.00 -8.53
CA VAL A 180 -16.50 -2.74 -8.18
C VAL A 180 -16.72 -4.24 -8.24
N ALA A 181 -15.64 -4.98 -8.49
CA ALA A 181 -15.66 -6.42 -8.36
C ALA A 181 -14.32 -6.99 -7.87
N ASN A 182 -14.37 -8.25 -7.47
CA ASN A 182 -13.23 -9.11 -7.19
C ASN A 182 -13.37 -10.36 -8.05
N LYS A 183 -12.35 -10.64 -8.87
CA LYS A 183 -12.30 -11.84 -9.73
C LYS A 183 -11.17 -12.79 -9.35
N LYS A 184 -10.49 -12.61 -8.21
CA LYS A 184 -9.33 -13.43 -7.85
C LYS A 184 -9.64 -14.92 -7.85
N SER A 185 -10.74 -15.32 -7.21
CA SER A 185 -11.19 -16.72 -7.15
C SER A 185 -11.64 -17.28 -8.52
N PHE A 186 -12.00 -16.40 -9.46
CA PHE A 186 -12.39 -16.74 -10.84
C PHE A 186 -11.18 -16.86 -11.79
N TRP A 187 -10.09 -16.17 -11.49
CA TRP A 187 -8.98 -15.98 -12.43
C TRP A 187 -8.00 -17.16 -12.46
N TYR A 188 -6.84 -16.95 -13.07
CA TYR A 188 -5.75 -17.89 -13.16
C TYR A 188 -4.84 -17.84 -11.94
N ASP A 189 -4.11 -18.94 -11.74
CA ASP A 189 -2.99 -19.05 -10.81
C ASP A 189 -1.94 -17.96 -11.12
N TYR A 190 -1.19 -17.51 -10.11
CA TYR A 190 -0.06 -16.61 -10.33
C TYR A 190 1.25 -17.36 -10.11
N ASN A 191 1.81 -17.90 -11.20
CA ASN A 191 3.11 -18.56 -11.17
C ASN A 191 4.26 -17.55 -11.29
N ASN A 192 4.23 -16.72 -12.33
CA ASN A 192 5.11 -15.56 -12.53
C ASN A 192 4.47 -14.59 -13.55
N ALA A 193 5.14 -13.46 -13.79
CA ALA A 193 4.64 -12.44 -14.71
C ALA A 193 4.68 -12.93 -16.17
N LEU A 194 3.55 -12.86 -16.88
CA LEU A 194 3.42 -13.41 -18.23
C LEU A 194 4.19 -12.62 -19.30
N ASP A 195 4.48 -11.35 -19.04
CA ASP A 195 5.19 -10.47 -19.96
C ASP A 195 6.70 -10.71 -20.00
N LEU A 196 7.25 -11.53 -19.11
CA LEU A 196 8.67 -11.90 -19.12
C LEU A 196 9.10 -12.65 -20.39
N SER A 197 8.14 -13.31 -21.07
CA SER A 197 8.35 -13.92 -22.39
C SER A 197 7.70 -13.14 -23.53
N LEU A 198 7.12 -11.96 -23.27
CA LEU A 198 6.46 -11.17 -24.32
C LEU A 198 7.52 -10.57 -25.24
N HIS A 199 7.37 -10.78 -26.55
CA HIS A 199 8.26 -10.16 -27.52
C HIS A 199 8.06 -8.64 -27.50
N THR A 200 9.14 -7.90 -27.26
CA THR A 200 9.11 -6.44 -27.13
C THR A 200 10.38 -5.81 -27.69
N GLN A 201 10.31 -4.53 -28.04
CA GLN A 201 11.49 -3.71 -28.32
C GLN A 201 12.09 -3.08 -27.05
N GLY A 202 11.50 -3.38 -25.89
CA GLY A 202 11.86 -2.85 -24.59
C GLY A 202 11.14 -1.54 -24.28
N SER A 203 10.83 -1.34 -23.00
CA SER A 203 10.21 -0.12 -22.49
C SER A 203 11.11 0.56 -21.47
N GLY A 204 10.66 1.70 -20.92
CA GLY A 204 11.29 2.28 -19.75
C GLY A 204 11.26 1.36 -18.52
N ASN A 205 10.37 0.36 -18.48
CA ASN A 205 10.16 -0.51 -17.31
C ASN A 205 10.79 -1.91 -17.42
N LEU A 206 10.85 -2.48 -18.63
CA LEU A 206 11.34 -3.84 -18.85
C LEU A 206 12.21 -3.88 -20.10
N SER A 207 13.47 -4.29 -19.93
CA SER A 207 14.39 -4.48 -21.05
C SER A 207 13.92 -5.63 -21.93
N LYS A 208 14.10 -5.49 -23.25
CA LYS A 208 13.86 -6.58 -24.20
C LYS A 208 14.75 -7.80 -23.95
N ASN A 209 15.87 -7.64 -23.25
CA ASN A 209 16.79 -8.75 -22.98
C ASN A 209 16.12 -9.87 -22.19
N VAL A 210 15.19 -9.54 -21.30
CA VAL A 210 14.47 -10.52 -20.47
C VAL A 210 13.78 -11.58 -21.34
N SER A 211 12.98 -11.17 -22.32
CA SER A 211 12.30 -12.12 -23.21
C SER A 211 13.22 -12.62 -24.33
N LYS A 212 14.08 -11.76 -24.89
CA LYS A 212 14.99 -12.10 -26.00
C LYS A 212 15.97 -13.22 -25.63
N HIS A 213 16.53 -13.16 -24.43
CA HIS A 213 17.51 -14.13 -23.92
C HIS A 213 16.89 -15.14 -22.95
N ARG A 214 15.55 -15.20 -22.85
CA ARG A 214 14.80 -16.17 -22.03
C ARG A 214 15.25 -16.17 -20.57
N LEU A 215 15.52 -14.99 -20.01
CA LEU A 215 16.14 -14.86 -18.69
C LEU A 215 15.21 -15.33 -17.56
N ALA A 216 13.89 -15.19 -17.73
CA ALA A 216 12.90 -15.67 -16.77
C ALA A 216 11.61 -16.06 -17.51
N PRO A 217 11.55 -17.25 -18.13
CA PRO A 217 10.42 -17.60 -18.99
C PRO A 217 9.06 -17.51 -18.28
N ALA A 218 8.06 -16.90 -18.92
CA ALA A 218 6.69 -16.95 -18.43
C ALA A 218 6.17 -18.39 -18.35
N MET A 219 5.59 -18.75 -17.21
CA MET A 219 4.97 -20.05 -17.00
C MET A 219 3.49 -20.02 -17.42
N THR A 220 2.96 -21.16 -17.91
CA THR A 220 1.51 -21.32 -18.06
C THR A 220 0.85 -21.35 -16.69
N ALA A 221 -0.33 -20.74 -16.54
CA ALA A 221 -1.09 -20.78 -15.29
C ALA A 221 -2.47 -21.42 -15.50
N LYS A 222 -2.90 -22.29 -14.58
CA LYS A 222 -4.22 -22.95 -14.64
C LYS A 222 -5.27 -22.03 -14.01
N ARG A 223 -6.55 -22.35 -14.18
CA ARG A 223 -7.63 -21.64 -13.47
C ARG A 223 -7.57 -21.95 -11.97
N ARG A 224 -7.69 -20.93 -11.13
CA ARG A 224 -8.09 -21.07 -9.72
C ARG A 224 -9.48 -21.69 -9.65
N ASN A 225 -9.77 -22.41 -8.56
CA ASN A 225 -11.02 -23.16 -8.38
C ASN A 225 -11.37 -24.02 -9.62
N PRO A 226 -10.49 -24.93 -10.07
CA PRO A 226 -10.63 -25.61 -11.37
C PRO A 226 -11.84 -26.56 -11.42
N ASN A 227 -12.36 -26.99 -10.26
CA ASN A 227 -13.52 -27.87 -10.17
C ASN A 227 -14.85 -27.17 -10.49
N VAL A 228 -14.89 -25.84 -10.53
CA VAL A 228 -16.06 -25.08 -11.01
C VAL A 228 -15.96 -24.97 -12.52
N ILE A 229 -16.69 -25.83 -13.21
CA ILE A 229 -16.68 -25.99 -14.66
C ILE A 229 -17.72 -25.11 -15.36
N THR A 230 -17.52 -24.80 -16.64
CA THR A 230 -18.35 -23.89 -17.48
C THR A 230 -18.31 -22.43 -17.04
N ASN A 231 -18.38 -21.51 -18.01
CA ASN A 231 -18.37 -20.08 -17.71
C ASN A 231 -19.55 -19.67 -16.81
N SER A 232 -20.75 -20.23 -17.04
CA SER A 232 -21.96 -19.90 -16.27
C SER A 232 -21.81 -20.17 -14.78
N LEU A 233 -21.32 -21.36 -14.38
CA LEU A 233 -21.09 -21.65 -12.96
C LEU A 233 -19.95 -20.80 -12.39
N ARG A 234 -18.90 -20.56 -13.19
CA ARG A 234 -17.75 -19.75 -12.77
C ARG A 234 -18.09 -18.29 -12.50
N LYS A 235 -19.16 -17.72 -13.08
CA LYS A 235 -19.63 -16.36 -12.72
C LYS A 235 -19.89 -16.20 -11.22
N GLN A 236 -20.25 -17.28 -10.52
CA GLN A 236 -20.47 -17.27 -9.07
C GLN A 236 -19.18 -17.12 -8.25
N LEU A 237 -17.99 -17.22 -8.87
CA LEU A 237 -16.69 -16.96 -8.24
C LEU A 237 -16.30 -15.48 -8.25
N VAL A 238 -17.12 -14.60 -8.84
CA VAL A 238 -16.89 -13.16 -8.91
C VAL A 238 -17.77 -12.43 -7.91
N ILE A 239 -17.17 -11.64 -7.03
CA ILE A 239 -17.90 -10.81 -6.06
C ILE A 239 -18.03 -9.43 -6.68
N SER A 240 -19.24 -8.89 -6.76
CA SER A 240 -19.45 -7.53 -7.30
C SER A 240 -20.50 -6.77 -6.51
N SER A 241 -20.37 -5.44 -6.53
CA SER A 241 -21.32 -4.50 -5.94
C SER A 241 -21.18 -3.12 -6.60
N GLN A 242 -22.21 -2.30 -6.47
CA GLN A 242 -22.22 -0.94 -7.02
C GLN A 242 -23.11 -0.04 -6.16
N GLY A 243 -22.89 1.27 -6.24
CA GLY A 243 -23.63 2.25 -5.45
C GLY A 243 -23.44 3.67 -5.96
N SER A 244 -24.32 4.55 -5.48
CA SER A 244 -24.29 5.97 -5.82
C SER A 244 -24.53 6.83 -4.60
N VAL A 245 -23.84 7.97 -4.56
CA VAL A 245 -23.93 9.01 -3.53
C VAL A 245 -23.95 10.38 -4.21
N SER A 246 -24.47 11.41 -3.56
CA SER A 246 -24.54 12.76 -4.15
C SER A 246 -24.29 13.83 -3.11
N SER A 247 -23.91 15.03 -3.55
CA SER A 247 -23.69 16.18 -2.66
C SER A 247 -24.90 16.56 -1.80
N ASN A 248 -26.12 16.16 -2.23
CA ASN A 248 -27.37 16.42 -1.49
C ASN A 248 -27.72 15.34 -0.44
N CYS A 249 -26.97 14.23 -0.39
CA CYS A 249 -27.19 13.17 0.59
C CYS A 249 -25.87 12.62 1.10
N GLN A 250 -25.52 12.98 2.34
CA GLN A 250 -24.27 12.59 2.99
C GLN A 250 -24.33 11.20 3.65
N ALA A 251 -25.43 10.46 3.48
CA ALA A 251 -25.56 9.12 4.04
C ALA A 251 -24.56 8.17 3.37
N GLN A 252 -23.79 7.47 4.20
CA GLN A 252 -22.82 6.49 3.71
C GLN A 252 -23.55 5.29 3.08
N VAL A 253 -23.08 4.85 1.91
CA VAL A 253 -23.61 3.69 1.16
C VAL A 253 -22.58 2.57 1.19
N LYS A 254 -23.00 1.37 1.60
CA LYS A 254 -22.13 0.19 1.62
C LYS A 254 -22.14 -0.51 0.27
N LEU A 255 -20.96 -0.89 -0.22
CA LEU A 255 -20.76 -1.73 -1.39
C LEU A 255 -20.57 -3.17 -0.93
N SER A 256 -21.67 -3.94 -0.92
CA SER A 256 -21.67 -5.32 -0.40
C SER A 256 -22.08 -6.32 -1.48
N GLY A 257 -21.16 -7.21 -1.83
CA GLY A 257 -21.40 -8.37 -2.69
C GLY A 257 -21.65 -9.65 -1.89
N LYS A 258 -21.68 -10.80 -2.59
CA LYS A 258 -21.78 -12.13 -1.97
C LYS A 258 -20.82 -13.14 -2.58
N PHE A 259 -20.40 -14.12 -1.79
CA PHE A 259 -19.62 -15.28 -2.25
C PHE A 259 -20.18 -16.62 -1.73
N PRO A 260 -20.40 -17.62 -2.60
CA PRO A 260 -20.50 -17.49 -4.05
C PRO A 260 -21.61 -16.49 -4.44
N ALA A 261 -21.47 -15.84 -5.59
CA ALA A 261 -22.43 -14.81 -6.02
C ALA A 261 -23.85 -15.37 -6.20
N ASN A 262 -24.82 -14.47 -6.32
CA ASN A 262 -26.21 -14.85 -6.55
C ASN A 262 -26.36 -15.46 -7.96
N GLU A 263 -27.03 -16.61 -8.03
CA GLU A 263 -27.46 -17.24 -9.28
C GLU A 263 -28.97 -17.46 -9.21
N PRO A 264 -29.78 -16.76 -10.02
CA PRO A 264 -31.23 -16.91 -10.03
C PRO A 264 -31.67 -18.35 -10.27
N ASP A 265 -31.04 -19.07 -11.20
CA ASP A 265 -31.38 -20.45 -11.55
C ASP A 265 -30.85 -21.44 -10.52
N LYS A 266 -31.77 -22.02 -9.75
CA LYS A 266 -31.44 -23.01 -8.71
C LYS A 266 -30.68 -24.22 -9.24
N SER A 267 -30.92 -24.63 -10.50
CA SER A 267 -30.22 -25.78 -11.08
C SER A 267 -28.74 -25.53 -11.32
N ASN A 268 -28.31 -24.26 -11.31
CA ASN A 268 -26.95 -23.81 -11.58
C ASN A 268 -26.29 -23.15 -10.36
N ARG A 269 -26.84 -23.30 -9.15
CA ARG A 269 -26.28 -22.69 -7.93
C ARG A 269 -25.11 -23.50 -7.39
N LEU A 270 -23.95 -22.87 -7.30
CA LEU A 270 -22.76 -23.45 -6.66
C LEU A 270 -23.01 -23.73 -5.17
N SER A 271 -23.84 -22.93 -4.49
CA SER A 271 -24.26 -23.21 -3.10
C SER A 271 -24.93 -24.58 -2.95
N ASP A 272 -25.77 -24.94 -3.92
CA ASP A 272 -26.59 -26.15 -3.85
C ASP A 272 -25.73 -27.36 -4.21
N LEU A 273 -24.82 -27.21 -5.16
CA LEU A 273 -23.81 -28.23 -5.51
C LEU A 273 -22.81 -28.49 -4.39
N LEU A 274 -22.45 -27.47 -3.61
CA LEU A 274 -21.52 -27.55 -2.48
C LEU A 274 -22.19 -27.85 -1.14
N ASN A 275 -23.52 -28.06 -1.11
CA ASN A 275 -24.31 -28.24 0.12
C ASN A 275 -24.08 -27.12 1.17
N LEU A 276 -23.92 -25.88 0.72
CA LEU A 276 -23.73 -24.72 1.59
C LEU A 276 -25.08 -24.26 2.15
N SER A 277 -25.18 -24.15 3.48
CA SER A 277 -26.37 -23.65 4.16
C SER A 277 -26.59 -22.16 3.95
N GLU A 278 -25.51 -21.38 3.82
CA GLU A 278 -25.55 -19.92 3.67
C GLU A 278 -24.48 -19.42 2.69
N ARG A 279 -24.69 -18.21 2.16
CA ARG A 279 -23.68 -17.44 1.39
C ARG A 279 -23.08 -16.38 2.30
N HIS A 280 -21.85 -15.99 2.02
CA HIS A 280 -21.16 -14.95 2.77
C HIS A 280 -21.46 -13.57 2.15
N ASN A 281 -21.84 -12.59 2.97
CA ASN A 281 -21.86 -11.19 2.55
C ASN A 281 -20.42 -10.66 2.61
N VAL A 282 -20.00 -9.92 1.59
CA VAL A 282 -18.64 -9.38 1.48
C VAL A 282 -18.72 -7.88 1.28
N LEU A 283 -18.26 -7.11 2.27
CA LEU A 283 -18.19 -5.65 2.20
C LEU A 283 -16.93 -5.26 1.42
N GLN A 284 -17.07 -4.92 0.14
CA GLN A 284 -15.98 -4.52 -0.74
C GLN A 284 -15.54 -3.06 -0.48
N GLY A 285 -16.47 -2.22 -0.02
CA GLY A 285 -16.17 -0.83 0.34
C GLY A 285 -17.37 -0.06 0.84
N SER A 286 -17.19 1.24 1.05
CA SER A 286 -18.25 2.18 1.43
C SER A 286 -18.00 3.56 0.81
N LEU A 287 -19.08 4.23 0.44
CA LEU A 287 -19.08 5.52 -0.26
C LEU A 287 -19.73 6.59 0.62
N GLU A 288 -19.16 7.78 0.64
CA GLU A 288 -19.83 8.98 1.12
C GLU A 288 -19.50 10.16 0.21
N CYS A 289 -20.42 11.12 0.09
CA CYS A 289 -20.19 12.36 -0.64
C CYS A 289 -20.34 13.53 0.31
N SER A 290 -19.37 14.44 0.34
CA SER A 290 -19.50 15.69 1.07
C SER A 290 -20.49 16.63 0.38
N SER A 291 -20.97 17.65 1.10
CA SER A 291 -21.78 18.74 0.52
C SER A 291 -21.06 19.46 -0.63
N ASP A 292 -19.73 19.52 -0.57
CA ASP A 292 -18.89 20.18 -1.58
C ASP A 292 -18.64 19.28 -2.80
N GLY A 293 -19.26 18.10 -2.84
CA GLY A 293 -19.19 17.19 -3.98
C GLY A 293 -17.99 16.25 -4.02
N VAL A 294 -17.20 16.17 -2.94
CA VAL A 294 -16.06 15.24 -2.85
C VAL A 294 -16.56 13.84 -2.51
N LEU A 295 -16.26 12.87 -3.36
CA LEU A 295 -16.49 11.46 -3.06
C LEU A 295 -15.36 10.95 -2.17
N ARG A 296 -15.71 10.21 -1.11
CA ARG A 296 -14.75 9.46 -0.28
C ARG A 296 -15.08 7.97 -0.33
N PHE A 297 -14.11 7.17 -0.75
CA PHE A 297 -14.21 5.72 -0.87
C PHE A 297 -13.39 5.04 0.24
N TYR A 298 -14.04 4.24 1.06
CA TYR A 298 -13.39 3.36 2.05
C TYR A 298 -13.34 1.93 1.52
N ALA A 299 -12.22 1.25 1.70
CA ALA A 299 -12.11 -0.19 1.41
C ALA A 299 -12.81 -1.08 2.45
N GLY A 300 -12.87 -2.37 2.16
CA GLY A 300 -13.34 -3.44 3.04
C GLY A 300 -12.60 -3.53 4.38
N ASN A 301 -13.03 -4.47 5.22
CA ASN A 301 -12.56 -4.63 6.60
C ASN A 301 -11.30 -5.50 6.71
N GLY A 302 -10.76 -5.98 5.59
CA GLY A 302 -9.65 -6.93 5.51
C GLY A 302 -10.07 -8.34 5.93
N VAL A 303 -11.32 -8.72 5.63
CA VAL A 303 -11.88 -10.03 5.97
C VAL A 303 -11.73 -10.98 4.78
N SER A 304 -10.99 -12.05 5.01
CA SER A 304 -10.82 -13.17 4.08
C SER A 304 -11.29 -14.47 4.72
N GLN A 305 -11.91 -15.35 3.94
CA GLN A 305 -12.47 -16.58 4.46
C GLN A 305 -12.54 -17.68 3.39
N ALA A 306 -12.44 -18.93 3.82
CA ALA A 306 -12.81 -20.08 3.00
C ALA A 306 -14.28 -20.45 3.18
N LEU A 307 -14.89 -21.08 2.17
CA LEU A 307 -16.25 -21.64 2.29
C LEU A 307 -16.33 -22.79 3.31
N SER A 308 -15.21 -23.47 3.56
CA SER A 308 -15.08 -24.49 4.61
C SER A 308 -13.93 -24.13 5.56
N PRO A 309 -14.13 -24.14 6.88
CA PRO A 309 -13.07 -23.84 7.85
C PRO A 309 -11.84 -24.75 7.77
N SER A 310 -11.97 -25.96 7.21
CA SER A 310 -10.84 -26.89 7.05
C SER A 310 -9.94 -26.57 5.85
N THR A 311 -10.35 -25.66 4.97
CA THR A 311 -9.55 -25.30 3.79
C THR A 311 -8.56 -24.21 4.16
N GLN A 312 -7.33 -24.60 4.46
CA GLN A 312 -6.24 -23.68 4.78
C GLN A 312 -5.67 -23.02 3.52
N ASN A 313 -5.11 -21.82 3.68
CA ASN A 313 -4.49 -21.02 2.64
C ASN A 313 -2.96 -21.21 2.61
N THR A 314 -2.52 -22.44 2.32
CA THR A 314 -1.11 -22.86 2.44
C THR A 314 -0.22 -22.46 1.26
N ASP A 315 -0.81 -21.96 0.18
CA ASP A 315 -0.09 -21.39 -0.96
C ASP A 315 -0.02 -19.87 -0.83
N PHE A 316 1.05 -19.25 -1.36
CA PHE A 316 1.22 -17.81 -1.28
C PHE A 316 0.16 -17.04 -2.07
N ALA A 317 -0.25 -17.55 -3.24
CA ALA A 317 -1.12 -16.85 -4.16
C ALA A 317 -2.42 -17.59 -4.49
N ASP A 318 -2.41 -18.93 -4.55
CA ASP A 318 -3.41 -19.70 -5.28
C ASP A 318 -4.19 -20.69 -4.40
N ASN A 319 -5.07 -20.15 -3.54
CA ASN A 319 -5.87 -20.97 -2.64
C ASN A 319 -7.31 -21.09 -3.12
N SER A 320 -7.68 -22.27 -3.65
CA SER A 320 -9.07 -22.58 -3.98
C SER A 320 -9.96 -22.59 -2.73
N ASN A 321 -11.28 -22.37 -2.91
CA ASN A 321 -12.30 -22.27 -1.86
C ASN A 321 -12.27 -20.97 -1.03
N TRP A 322 -11.33 -20.07 -1.30
CA TRP A 322 -11.18 -18.78 -0.62
C TRP A 322 -11.80 -17.61 -1.36
N PHE A 323 -12.22 -16.61 -0.59
CA PHE A 323 -12.51 -15.26 -1.03
C PHE A 323 -11.90 -14.23 -0.07
N ASP A 324 -11.66 -13.02 -0.57
CA ASP A 324 -11.30 -11.84 0.21
C ASP A 324 -12.18 -10.64 -0.18
N ASP A 325 -12.02 -9.53 0.53
CA ASP A 325 -12.80 -8.30 0.34
C ASP A 325 -12.08 -7.21 -0.48
N ILE A 326 -10.97 -7.57 -1.13
CA ILE A 326 -10.31 -6.72 -2.13
C ILE A 326 -11.26 -6.50 -3.31
N CYS A 327 -11.17 -5.36 -3.98
CA CYS A 327 -11.90 -5.10 -5.21
C CYS A 327 -11.24 -3.99 -6.02
N ASP A 328 -11.58 -3.90 -7.29
CA ASP A 328 -11.32 -2.71 -8.09
C ASP A 328 -12.48 -2.46 -9.05
N GLY A 329 -12.57 -1.23 -9.56
CA GLY A 329 -13.59 -0.91 -10.55
C GLY A 329 -13.73 0.56 -10.87
N ARG A 330 -14.81 0.84 -11.57
CA ARG A 330 -15.01 2.08 -12.32
C ARG A 330 -15.68 3.14 -11.47
N VAL A 331 -15.22 4.39 -11.62
CA VAL A 331 -15.73 5.58 -10.94
C VAL A 331 -16.16 6.61 -11.96
N THR A 332 -17.44 6.99 -11.93
CA THR A 332 -18.04 7.99 -12.84
C THR A 332 -18.85 9.00 -12.05
N ALA A 333 -19.17 10.13 -12.68
CA ALA A 333 -20.01 11.16 -12.08
C ALA A 333 -20.94 11.83 -13.09
N ILE A 334 -21.98 12.48 -12.58
CA ILE A 334 -22.85 13.40 -13.31
C ILE A 334 -22.85 14.72 -12.55
N VAL A 335 -22.52 15.81 -13.23
CA VAL A 335 -22.58 17.18 -12.70
C VAL A 335 -23.84 17.84 -13.25
N GLU A 336 -24.75 18.25 -12.37
CA GLU A 336 -25.99 18.96 -12.68
C GLU A 336 -25.86 20.40 -12.15
N LEU A 337 -25.96 21.41 -13.02
CA LEU A 337 -25.89 22.81 -12.63
C LEU A 337 -27.30 23.41 -12.49
N LYS A 338 -27.42 24.46 -11.66
CA LYS A 338 -28.71 25.15 -11.39
C LYS A 338 -29.42 25.71 -12.63
N ASN A 339 -28.69 25.93 -13.72
CA ASN A 339 -29.24 26.42 -14.99
C ASN A 339 -29.89 25.30 -15.84
N GLY A 340 -29.80 24.04 -15.40
CA GLY A 340 -30.31 22.86 -16.10
C GLY A 340 -29.26 22.11 -16.92
N ASP A 341 -28.03 22.62 -17.03
CA ASP A 341 -26.95 21.93 -17.74
C ASP A 341 -26.54 20.67 -17.00
N THR A 342 -26.30 19.59 -17.73
CA THR A 342 -25.87 18.29 -17.20
C THR A 342 -24.64 17.81 -17.95
N PHE A 343 -23.60 17.42 -17.20
CA PHE A 343 -22.34 16.93 -17.73
C PHE A 343 -22.07 15.52 -17.21
N GLU A 344 -22.04 14.55 -18.11
CA GLU A 344 -21.62 13.18 -17.79
C GLU A 344 -20.10 13.08 -17.82
N VAL A 345 -19.52 12.56 -16.74
CA VAL A 345 -18.08 12.31 -16.58
C VAL A 345 -17.87 10.81 -16.54
N SER A 346 -18.00 10.19 -17.72
CA SER A 346 -18.11 8.74 -17.89
C SER A 346 -17.18 8.16 -18.95
N ASP A 347 -16.70 8.89 -19.96
CA ASP A 347 -15.75 8.32 -20.91
C ASP A 347 -14.36 8.08 -20.28
N GLU A 348 -13.54 7.19 -20.86
CA GLU A 348 -12.25 6.79 -20.27
C GLU A 348 -11.23 7.94 -20.13
N GLN A 349 -11.41 9.06 -20.84
CA GLN A 349 -10.54 10.23 -20.73
C GLN A 349 -10.91 11.14 -19.55
N SER A 350 -12.12 10.97 -18.98
CA SER A 350 -12.66 11.84 -17.94
C SER A 350 -13.04 11.11 -16.66
N SER A 351 -13.41 9.82 -16.76
CA SER A 351 -13.69 8.96 -15.62
C SER A 351 -12.42 8.50 -14.90
N ALA A 352 -12.61 7.75 -13.81
CA ALA A 352 -11.53 7.23 -12.99
C ALA A 352 -11.77 5.75 -12.64
N TRP A 353 -10.82 5.20 -11.88
CA TRP A 353 -10.85 3.86 -11.33
C TRP A 353 -10.52 3.90 -9.84
N ILE A 354 -10.97 2.90 -9.09
CA ILE A 354 -10.60 2.65 -7.70
C ILE A 354 -10.08 1.23 -7.59
N ALA A 355 -8.97 1.03 -6.89
CA ALA A 355 -8.52 -0.30 -6.46
C ALA A 355 -8.31 -0.32 -4.96
N THR A 356 -8.69 -1.43 -4.32
CA THR A 356 -8.40 -1.66 -2.91
C THR A 356 -7.24 -2.61 -2.72
N THR A 357 -6.51 -2.41 -1.64
CA THR A 357 -5.21 -3.05 -1.44
C THR A 357 -4.99 -3.43 0.03
N PRO A 358 -3.97 -4.27 0.34
CA PRO A 358 -3.48 -4.46 1.70
C PRO A 358 -3.16 -3.13 2.40
N PRO A 359 -3.16 -3.10 3.75
CA PRO A 359 -2.65 -1.95 4.50
C PRO A 359 -1.20 -1.65 4.11
N ASP A 360 -0.84 -0.38 4.24
CA ASP A 360 0.55 0.05 4.22
C ASP A 360 1.03 0.09 5.67
N TYR A 361 1.98 -0.77 6.02
CA TYR A 361 2.49 -0.88 7.38
C TYR A 361 3.66 0.06 7.66
N ALA A 362 4.12 0.85 6.68
CA ALA A 362 5.03 1.94 6.92
C ALA A 362 4.78 3.13 5.96
N PRO A 363 3.65 3.86 6.09
CA PRO A 363 3.21 4.88 5.11
C PRO A 363 4.16 6.04 4.82
N GLN A 364 5.22 6.21 5.63
CA GLN A 364 6.24 7.23 5.43
C GLN A 364 7.49 6.68 4.71
N ILE A 365 7.60 5.37 4.53
CA ILE A 365 8.72 4.71 3.86
C ILE A 365 8.25 4.35 2.45
N GLU A 366 8.76 5.08 1.46
CA GLU A 366 8.33 4.92 0.08
C GLU A 366 9.09 3.77 -0.60
N PRO A 367 8.42 2.92 -1.41
CA PRO A 367 9.09 1.92 -2.25
C PRO A 367 10.18 2.56 -3.12
N ILE A 368 11.33 1.89 -3.28
CA ILE A 368 12.44 2.40 -4.12
C ILE A 368 11.99 2.75 -5.54
N VAL A 369 11.09 1.93 -6.10
CA VAL A 369 10.45 2.13 -7.38
C VAL A 369 8.94 1.99 -7.15
N THR A 370 8.19 3.01 -7.56
CA THR A 370 6.76 3.13 -7.26
C THR A 370 5.89 2.70 -8.44
N MET A 371 4.60 2.51 -8.21
CA MET A 371 3.63 2.28 -9.29
C MET A 371 3.52 3.52 -10.20
N TYR A 372 3.78 4.73 -9.69
CA TYR A 372 3.87 5.92 -10.52
C TYR A 372 5.11 5.91 -11.44
N ASP A 373 6.23 5.37 -10.97
CA ASP A 373 7.42 5.14 -11.80
C ASP A 373 7.09 4.17 -12.94
N MET A 374 6.26 3.14 -12.69
CA MET A 374 5.76 2.25 -13.75
C MET A 374 4.88 2.97 -14.78
N VAL A 375 3.97 3.84 -14.35
CA VAL A 375 3.20 4.70 -15.29
C VAL A 375 4.15 5.52 -16.15
N SER A 376 5.20 6.10 -15.54
CA SER A 376 6.17 6.96 -16.22
C SER A 376 6.99 6.19 -17.25
N GLY A 377 7.60 5.07 -16.86
CA GLY A 377 8.42 4.25 -17.75
C GLY A 377 7.62 3.48 -18.80
N ALA A 378 6.31 3.26 -18.59
CA ALA A 378 5.46 2.57 -19.57
C ALA A 378 5.33 3.35 -20.88
N ALA A 379 5.42 4.68 -20.83
CA ALA A 379 5.34 5.54 -22.01
C ALA A 379 6.66 5.65 -22.79
N LEU A 380 7.76 5.17 -22.20
CA LEU A 380 9.10 5.26 -22.76
C LEU A 380 9.49 3.98 -23.50
N LYS A 381 10.36 4.12 -24.50
CA LYS A 381 10.94 3.00 -25.25
C LYS A 381 12.40 2.85 -24.85
N GLU A 382 12.85 1.62 -24.62
CA GLU A 382 14.23 1.33 -24.20
C GLU A 382 15.26 1.94 -25.16
N GLN A 383 15.02 1.86 -26.47
CA GLN A 383 15.89 2.39 -27.51
C GLN A 383 16.00 3.92 -27.58
N ASP A 384 15.12 4.65 -26.88
CA ASP A 384 15.06 6.12 -26.89
C ASP A 384 15.51 6.71 -25.54
N LEU A 385 15.99 5.87 -24.60
CA LEU A 385 16.44 6.32 -23.28
C LEU A 385 17.71 7.19 -23.34
N ASP A 386 18.53 7.03 -24.37
CA ASP A 386 19.70 7.89 -24.63
C ASP A 386 19.34 9.38 -24.82
N LYS A 387 18.08 9.69 -25.11
CA LYS A 387 17.55 11.05 -25.27
C LYS A 387 16.95 11.63 -24.00
N LEU A 388 16.96 10.87 -22.89
CA LEU A 388 16.33 11.28 -21.66
C LEU A 388 17.16 12.38 -20.99
N GLU A 389 16.57 13.57 -20.84
CA GLU A 389 17.17 14.65 -20.07
C GLU A 389 17.09 14.32 -18.57
N THR A 390 18.18 14.53 -17.85
CA THR A 390 18.29 14.17 -16.44
C THR A 390 18.55 15.41 -15.59
N GLN A 391 17.77 15.56 -14.52
CA GLN A 391 18.11 16.42 -13.41
C GLN A 391 18.56 15.61 -12.19
N PHE A 392 19.28 16.22 -11.26
CA PHE A 392 19.59 15.55 -9.99
C PHE A 392 18.32 15.12 -9.24
N SER A 393 17.25 15.91 -9.36
CA SER A 393 15.94 15.60 -8.77
C SER A 393 15.28 14.33 -9.33
N ASP A 394 15.72 13.80 -10.47
CA ASP A 394 15.26 12.52 -11.04
C ASP A 394 16.03 11.31 -10.47
N VAL A 395 17.20 11.58 -9.88
CA VAL A 395 18.12 10.58 -9.32
C VAL A 395 17.97 10.48 -7.82
N PHE A 396 17.76 11.63 -7.17
CA PHE A 396 17.61 11.75 -5.72
C PHE A 396 16.56 10.78 -5.15
N PRO A 397 15.36 10.58 -5.75
CA PRO A 397 14.39 9.63 -5.22
C PRO A 397 14.97 8.22 -5.03
N ILE A 398 15.79 7.72 -5.97
CA ILE A 398 16.43 6.39 -5.85
C ILE A 398 17.29 6.32 -4.60
N LEU A 399 18.19 7.29 -4.42
CA LEU A 399 19.12 7.34 -3.30
C LEU A 399 18.38 7.53 -1.97
N TYR A 400 17.39 8.42 -1.96
CA TYR A 400 16.65 8.79 -0.76
C TYR A 400 15.71 7.69 -0.28
N ARG A 401 15.01 7.02 -1.21
CA ARG A 401 14.17 5.86 -0.90
C ARG A 401 15.04 4.72 -0.38
N LEU A 402 16.13 4.37 -1.07
CA LEU A 402 17.07 3.33 -0.63
C LEU A 402 17.66 3.63 0.76
N TYR A 403 18.03 4.89 1.02
CA TYR A 403 18.51 5.32 2.33
C TYR A 403 17.46 5.13 3.43
N ARG A 404 16.18 5.40 3.13
CA ARG A 404 15.06 5.25 4.09
C ARG A 404 14.63 3.80 4.30
N MET A 405 15.00 2.87 3.42
CA MET A 405 14.75 1.43 3.63
C MET A 405 15.40 0.88 4.90
N GLN A 406 16.40 1.57 5.46
CA GLN A 406 17.02 1.24 6.74
C GLN A 406 16.03 1.09 7.89
N TRP A 407 14.82 1.65 7.80
CA TRP A 407 13.80 1.58 8.85
C TRP A 407 12.97 0.29 8.83
N VAL A 408 13.01 -0.43 7.71
CA VAL A 408 12.14 -1.59 7.43
C VAL A 408 12.91 -2.81 6.95
N ASN A 409 14.21 -2.66 6.64
CA ASN A 409 15.07 -3.72 6.17
C ASN A 409 16.47 -3.64 6.78
N GLN A 410 16.95 -4.75 7.37
CA GLN A 410 18.26 -4.83 8.01
C GLN A 410 19.40 -4.60 7.01
N ALA A 411 19.32 -5.20 5.82
CA ALA A 411 20.39 -5.07 4.82
C ALA A 411 20.65 -3.59 4.45
N ASP A 412 19.61 -2.76 4.43
CA ASP A 412 19.72 -1.33 4.14
C ASP A 412 20.15 -0.50 5.35
N PHE A 413 20.12 -1.07 6.56
CA PHE A 413 20.63 -0.45 7.78
C PHE A 413 22.12 -0.75 8.02
N SER A 414 22.57 -1.99 7.83
CA SER A 414 23.91 -2.46 8.22
C SER A 414 24.80 -2.99 7.10
N ASP A 415 24.24 -3.36 5.94
CA ASP A 415 24.97 -4.12 4.90
C ASP A 415 25.03 -3.39 3.54
N ASN A 416 24.49 -2.17 3.48
CA ASN A 416 24.42 -1.36 2.27
C ASN A 416 25.51 -0.28 2.27
N ALA A 417 26.51 -0.47 1.39
CA ALA A 417 27.65 0.43 1.27
C ALA A 417 27.27 1.84 0.77
N VAL A 418 26.27 1.96 -0.11
CA VAL A 418 25.77 3.27 -0.58
C VAL A 418 25.11 4.03 0.57
N ASN A 419 24.28 3.38 1.39
CA ASN A 419 23.66 4.03 2.55
C ASN A 419 24.73 4.45 3.58
N THR A 420 25.76 3.64 3.81
CA THR A 420 26.90 4.00 4.66
C THR A 420 27.66 5.20 4.11
N GLN A 421 27.90 5.26 2.80
CA GLN A 421 28.56 6.41 2.15
C GLN A 421 27.72 7.69 2.24
N ILE A 422 26.39 7.60 2.14
CA ILE A 422 25.50 8.74 2.39
C ILE A 422 25.63 9.23 3.84
N ARG A 423 25.74 8.32 4.81
CA ARG A 423 25.96 8.69 6.23
C ARG A 423 27.32 9.38 6.43
N GLU A 424 28.36 8.92 5.75
CA GLU A 424 29.68 9.57 5.75
C GLU A 424 29.59 11.01 5.21
N LEU A 425 28.98 11.21 4.04
CA LEU A 425 28.75 12.53 3.46
C LEU A 425 27.91 13.45 4.37
N ASN A 426 26.84 12.92 4.97
CA ASN A 426 26.00 13.66 5.91
C ASN A 426 26.80 14.10 7.15
N SER A 427 27.70 13.25 7.67
CA SER A 427 28.48 13.54 8.88
C SER A 427 29.45 14.71 8.69
N GLU A 428 29.90 14.95 7.46
CA GLU A 428 30.77 16.07 7.09
C GLU A 428 30.01 17.26 6.47
N LEU A 429 28.67 17.19 6.39
CA LEU A 429 27.81 18.18 5.74
C LEU A 429 28.10 18.38 4.23
N ASN A 430 28.58 17.32 3.58
CA ASN A 430 29.09 17.34 2.20
C ASN A 430 28.21 16.55 1.22
N PHE A 431 26.94 16.27 1.52
CA PHE A 431 26.04 15.60 0.58
C PHE A 431 25.92 16.35 -0.77
N SER A 432 26.13 17.66 -0.75
CA SER A 432 26.18 18.54 -1.93
C SER A 432 27.18 18.12 -3.00
N GLU A 433 28.21 17.32 -2.66
CA GLU A 433 29.16 16.76 -3.63
C GLU A 433 28.48 15.85 -4.66
N LEU A 434 27.39 15.18 -4.31
CA LEU A 434 26.61 14.36 -5.26
C LEU A 434 25.86 15.21 -6.30
N LEU A 435 25.67 16.49 -6.04
CA LEU A 435 25.03 17.46 -6.94
C LEU A 435 26.06 18.17 -7.85
N ASP A 436 27.37 17.96 -7.63
CA ASP A 436 28.39 18.48 -8.53
C ASP A 436 28.44 17.63 -9.80
N ASN A 437 28.15 18.22 -10.97
CA ASN A 437 28.17 17.55 -12.27
C ASN A 437 29.53 17.64 -12.99
N THR A 438 30.53 18.27 -12.38
CA THR A 438 31.84 18.45 -12.97
C THR A 438 32.71 17.19 -12.89
N ALA A 439 33.89 17.26 -13.50
CA ALA A 439 34.85 16.16 -13.53
C ALA A 439 35.46 15.82 -12.16
N SER A 440 35.52 16.77 -11.21
CA SER A 440 36.09 16.52 -9.86
C SER A 440 35.26 15.56 -9.05
N ALA A 441 33.93 15.64 -9.13
CA ALA A 441 33.03 14.74 -8.40
C ALA A 441 32.70 13.44 -9.18
N LYS A 442 33.21 13.27 -10.40
CA LYS A 442 32.84 12.15 -11.27
C LYS A 442 33.13 10.78 -10.64
N SER A 443 34.29 10.60 -10.02
CA SER A 443 34.65 9.32 -9.39
C SER A 443 33.74 8.97 -8.22
N LEU A 444 33.25 9.96 -7.47
CA LEU A 444 32.29 9.76 -6.39
C LEU A 444 30.96 9.24 -6.95
N ARG A 445 30.43 9.91 -7.99
CA ARG A 445 29.18 9.50 -8.63
C ARG A 445 29.27 8.12 -9.30
N GLU A 446 30.34 7.86 -10.05
CA GLU A 446 30.59 6.55 -10.66
C GLU A 446 30.76 5.45 -9.61
N GLY A 447 31.41 5.72 -8.48
CA GLY A 447 31.56 4.77 -7.38
C GLY A 447 30.23 4.29 -6.79
N ILE A 448 29.24 5.19 -6.67
CA ILE A 448 27.88 4.84 -6.25
C ILE A 448 27.14 4.12 -7.38
N PHE A 449 27.13 4.68 -8.60
CA PHE A 449 26.41 4.12 -9.74
C PHE A 449 26.81 2.68 -10.07
N ASN A 450 28.12 2.37 -10.04
CA ASN A 450 28.64 1.04 -10.38
C ASN A 450 28.20 -0.07 -9.40
N GLN A 451 27.61 0.29 -8.26
CA GLN A 451 27.05 -0.67 -7.31
C GLN A 451 25.61 -1.08 -7.67
N PHE A 452 24.91 -0.32 -8.51
CA PHE A 452 23.52 -0.63 -8.90
C PHE A 452 23.46 -1.66 -10.01
N ARG A 453 22.48 -2.56 -9.91
CA ARG A 453 22.20 -3.57 -10.93
C ARG A 453 21.67 -2.90 -12.19
N ASN A 454 22.23 -3.28 -13.33
CA ASN A 454 21.76 -2.82 -14.63
C ASN A 454 20.51 -3.63 -15.06
N PRO A 455 19.36 -2.99 -15.35
CA PRO A 455 18.14 -3.67 -15.78
C PRO A 455 18.18 -4.24 -17.20
N LEU A 456 19.29 -4.06 -17.92
CA LEU A 456 19.59 -4.85 -19.12
C LEU A 456 19.89 -6.31 -18.79
N PHE A 457 20.25 -6.61 -17.54
CA PHE A 457 20.58 -7.94 -17.03
C PHE A 457 21.70 -8.66 -17.82
N ASP A 458 22.61 -7.87 -18.41
CA ASP A 458 23.70 -8.33 -19.27
C ASP A 458 25.10 -8.22 -18.60
N GLN A 459 25.14 -7.80 -17.34
CA GLN A 459 26.34 -7.73 -16.51
C GLN A 459 26.37 -8.89 -15.51
N ASP A 460 27.57 -9.27 -15.06
CA ASP A 460 27.77 -10.36 -14.09
C ASP A 460 27.17 -11.70 -14.54
N VAL A 461 27.23 -11.97 -15.85
CA VAL A 461 26.74 -13.22 -16.46
C VAL A 461 27.83 -13.87 -17.31
N ASP A 462 27.85 -15.20 -17.30
CA ASP A 462 28.57 -16.00 -18.28
C ASP A 462 27.58 -16.54 -19.31
N ILE A 463 27.91 -16.40 -20.60
CA ILE A 463 27.10 -16.94 -21.69
C ILE A 463 27.50 -18.40 -21.92
N VAL A 464 26.60 -19.32 -21.62
CA VAL A 464 26.75 -20.75 -21.83
C VAL A 464 26.21 -21.11 -23.21
N ASP A 465 26.92 -21.97 -23.94
CA ASP A 465 26.55 -22.44 -25.29
C ASP A 465 26.16 -21.34 -26.29
N PRO A 466 27.04 -20.34 -26.53
CA PRO A 466 26.73 -19.23 -27.42
C PRO A 466 26.35 -19.72 -28.83
N ASP A 467 25.37 -19.05 -29.44
CA ASP A 467 24.83 -19.33 -30.77
C ASP A 467 24.17 -20.73 -30.93
N GLN A 468 23.89 -21.44 -29.83
CA GLN A 468 23.14 -22.69 -29.81
C GLN A 468 21.71 -22.49 -29.30
N SER A 469 20.85 -23.50 -29.47
CA SER A 469 19.50 -23.47 -28.89
C SER A 469 19.49 -23.47 -27.36
N SER A 470 20.61 -23.86 -26.73
CA SER A 470 20.86 -23.84 -25.29
C SER A 470 21.56 -22.56 -24.81
N ASP A 471 21.68 -21.51 -25.63
CA ASP A 471 22.23 -20.21 -25.20
C ASP A 471 21.53 -19.73 -23.92
N GLU A 472 22.31 -19.56 -22.85
CA GLU A 472 21.82 -19.23 -21.51
C GLU A 472 22.76 -18.24 -20.84
N TRP A 473 22.18 -17.20 -20.24
CA TRP A 473 22.92 -16.21 -19.45
C TRP A 473 22.87 -16.63 -17.99
N VAL A 474 24.00 -17.14 -17.48
CA VAL A 474 24.11 -17.65 -16.12
C VAL A 474 24.82 -16.61 -15.26
N ASN A 475 24.11 -16.08 -14.27
CA ASN A 475 24.61 -15.16 -13.26
C ASN A 475 25.85 -15.76 -12.56
N ASN A 476 26.95 -15.01 -12.56
CA ASN A 476 28.19 -15.35 -11.86
C ASN A 476 28.37 -14.53 -10.56
N SER A 477 27.35 -13.77 -10.17
CA SER A 477 27.11 -13.24 -8.82
C SER A 477 26.38 -14.27 -7.93
N ARG A 478 25.99 -13.85 -6.72
CA ARG A 478 25.19 -14.67 -5.78
C ARG A 478 23.83 -15.00 -6.39
N ILE A 479 23.42 -16.26 -6.32
CA ILE A 479 22.08 -16.73 -6.71
C ILE A 479 21.16 -16.84 -5.49
N ILE A 480 19.85 -16.92 -5.72
CA ILE A 480 18.90 -17.34 -4.70
C ILE A 480 18.52 -18.80 -4.99
N PRO A 481 18.83 -19.76 -4.09
CA PRO A 481 18.52 -21.16 -4.36
C PRO A 481 17.02 -21.45 -4.26
N SER A 482 16.56 -22.45 -5.00
CA SER A 482 15.25 -23.05 -4.72
C SER A 482 15.29 -23.81 -3.38
N LYS A 483 14.12 -23.92 -2.72
CA LYS A 483 13.95 -24.79 -1.55
C LYS A 483 14.22 -26.27 -1.86
N ASP A 484 14.13 -26.68 -3.13
CA ASP A 484 14.38 -28.05 -3.57
C ASP A 484 15.90 -28.25 -3.73
N MET A 485 16.55 -28.49 -2.59
CA MET A 485 18.01 -28.55 -2.48
C MET A 485 18.61 -29.73 -3.26
N THR A 486 19.82 -29.52 -3.78
CA THR A 486 20.64 -30.56 -4.39
C THR A 486 22.02 -30.56 -3.73
N ASP A 487 22.45 -31.72 -3.23
CA ASP A 487 23.74 -31.88 -2.51
C ASP A 487 24.94 -31.90 -3.47
N ILE A 488 25.09 -30.82 -4.24
CA ILE A 488 26.21 -30.56 -5.14
C ILE A 488 26.77 -29.19 -4.76
N ALA A 489 28.10 -29.09 -4.71
CA ALA A 489 28.76 -27.84 -4.38
C ALA A 489 28.31 -26.71 -5.34
N PRO A 490 27.93 -25.53 -4.81
CA PRO A 490 27.54 -24.41 -5.65
C PRO A 490 28.74 -23.90 -6.47
N ARG A 491 28.44 -23.31 -7.63
CA ARG A 491 29.45 -22.63 -8.45
C ARG A 491 30.04 -21.45 -7.65
N PRO A 492 31.38 -21.29 -7.59
CA PRO A 492 31.99 -20.14 -6.93
C PRO A 492 31.55 -18.82 -7.58
N VAL A 493 31.17 -17.86 -6.76
CA VAL A 493 30.79 -16.50 -7.17
C VAL A 493 32.05 -15.70 -7.57
N THR A 494 32.02 -15.04 -8.74
CA THR A 494 33.12 -14.21 -9.25
C THR A 494 32.78 -12.73 -9.31
N SER A 495 31.50 -12.37 -9.22
CA SER A 495 31.01 -10.99 -9.23
C SER A 495 30.31 -10.59 -7.93
N SER A 496 30.54 -9.37 -7.46
CA SER A 496 29.83 -8.81 -6.31
C SER A 496 28.32 -8.70 -6.56
N LEU A 497 27.51 -8.95 -5.53
CA LEU A 497 26.07 -8.72 -5.60
C LEU A 497 25.80 -7.22 -5.72
N LYS A 498 25.00 -6.84 -6.72
CA LYS A 498 24.62 -5.44 -6.99
C LYS A 498 23.36 -5.04 -6.22
N LEU A 499 23.20 -3.73 -6.04
CA LEU A 499 22.07 -3.11 -5.36
C LEU A 499 20.84 -2.95 -6.27
N PRO A 500 19.63 -2.93 -5.69
CA PRO A 500 19.36 -3.27 -4.29
C PRO A 500 19.35 -4.79 -4.06
N PHE A 501 19.33 -5.21 -2.79
CA PHE A 501 19.36 -6.61 -2.37
C PHE A 501 17.96 -7.21 -2.26
N TYR A 502 17.12 -7.02 -3.27
CA TYR A 502 15.72 -7.48 -3.27
C TYR A 502 15.52 -8.58 -4.32
N PRO A 503 14.70 -9.63 -4.05
CA PRO A 503 14.22 -10.55 -5.07
C PRO A 503 13.39 -9.85 -6.15
N ASN A 504 13.19 -10.52 -7.28
CA ASN A 504 12.50 -9.94 -8.45
C ASN A 504 11.71 -10.99 -9.25
N ASP A 505 11.08 -10.56 -10.34
CA ASP A 505 10.20 -11.35 -11.21
C ASP A 505 10.72 -12.75 -11.58
N GLY A 506 12.05 -12.91 -11.72
CA GLY A 506 12.70 -14.15 -12.14
C GLY A 506 13.14 -15.06 -11.00
N ILE A 507 12.62 -14.86 -9.78
CA ILE A 507 13.03 -15.59 -8.57
C ILE A 507 13.03 -17.12 -8.73
N ASP A 508 12.10 -17.64 -9.54
CA ASP A 508 11.91 -19.08 -9.80
C ASP A 508 13.11 -19.77 -10.47
N TYR A 509 14.07 -19.00 -11.00
CA TYR A 509 15.15 -19.51 -11.86
C TYR A 509 16.54 -19.29 -11.23
N PRO A 510 17.04 -20.23 -10.40
CA PRO A 510 18.40 -20.17 -9.85
C PRO A 510 19.45 -19.98 -10.94
N GLY A 511 20.22 -18.89 -10.86
CA GLY A 511 21.23 -18.53 -11.87
C GLY A 511 20.75 -17.52 -12.90
N SER A 512 19.46 -17.17 -12.94
CA SER A 512 19.00 -16.04 -13.75
C SER A 512 19.49 -14.71 -13.15
N PRO A 513 19.97 -13.75 -13.95
CA PRO A 513 20.24 -12.39 -13.47
C PRO A 513 18.96 -11.66 -13.01
N VAL A 514 17.78 -12.11 -13.46
CA VAL A 514 16.46 -11.52 -13.14
C VAL A 514 15.92 -12.02 -11.78
N GLN A 515 16.64 -12.90 -11.08
CA GLN A 515 16.31 -13.26 -9.69
C GLN A 515 16.34 -12.04 -8.74
N TRP A 516 17.15 -11.04 -9.08
CA TRP A 516 17.39 -9.87 -8.24
C TRP A 516 16.87 -8.60 -8.90
N PHE A 517 16.38 -7.68 -8.08
CA PHE A 517 15.72 -6.47 -8.53
C PHE A 517 16.71 -5.47 -9.12
N ALA A 518 16.30 -4.80 -10.18
CA ALA A 518 16.98 -3.64 -10.73
C ALA A 518 15.99 -2.49 -10.80
N ILE A 519 16.44 -1.27 -10.52
CA ILE A 519 15.66 -0.08 -10.90
C ILE A 519 15.39 -0.13 -12.41
N PRO A 520 14.19 0.29 -12.87
CA PRO A 520 13.78 0.10 -14.25
C PRO A 520 14.70 0.86 -15.24
N PRO A 521 14.76 0.43 -16.51
CA PRO A 521 15.62 1.03 -17.54
C PRO A 521 15.69 2.56 -17.54
N PHE A 522 14.57 3.27 -17.44
CA PHE A 522 14.58 4.74 -17.47
C PHE A 522 15.20 5.37 -16.21
N MET A 523 14.97 4.79 -15.02
CA MET A 523 15.57 5.25 -13.77
C MET A 523 17.07 4.94 -13.74
N TYR A 524 17.46 3.78 -14.27
CA TYR A 524 18.88 3.44 -14.45
C TYR A 524 19.57 4.40 -15.42
N GLN A 525 18.89 4.83 -16.49
CA GLN A 525 19.40 5.84 -17.41
C GLN A 525 19.62 7.18 -16.71
N HIS A 526 18.70 7.64 -15.85
CA HIS A 526 18.92 8.83 -15.04
C HIS A 526 20.16 8.69 -14.15
N LEU A 527 20.33 7.54 -13.47
CA LEU A 527 21.49 7.28 -12.64
C LEU A 527 22.80 7.22 -13.45
N GLN A 528 22.76 6.70 -14.68
CA GLN A 528 23.90 6.67 -15.60
C GLN A 528 24.27 8.07 -16.11
N ASN A 529 23.28 8.88 -16.50
CA ASN A 529 23.49 10.28 -16.90
C ASN A 529 24.09 11.08 -15.73
N TRP A 530 23.60 10.86 -14.51
CA TRP A 530 24.19 11.44 -13.31
C TRP A 530 25.64 11.04 -13.08
N ALA A 531 25.95 9.74 -13.16
CA ALA A 531 27.31 9.24 -12.99
C ALA A 531 28.28 9.89 -14.00
N THR A 532 27.87 9.99 -15.26
CA THR A 532 28.69 10.59 -16.32
C THR A 532 28.83 12.11 -16.24
N GLY A 533 27.97 12.79 -15.45
CA GLY A 533 27.93 14.24 -15.31
C GLY A 533 26.97 14.93 -16.28
N ASP A 534 26.20 14.17 -17.06
CA ASP A 534 25.19 14.67 -17.99
C ASP A 534 23.86 14.92 -17.26
N PHE A 535 23.88 15.83 -16.31
CA PHE A 535 22.69 16.24 -15.58
C PHE A 535 22.73 17.72 -15.20
N THR A 536 21.54 18.28 -15.00
CA THR A 536 21.39 19.65 -14.48
C THR A 536 20.89 19.65 -13.05
N VAL A 537 21.20 20.72 -12.32
CA VAL A 537 20.73 20.96 -10.96
C VAL A 537 20.80 22.47 -10.68
N THR A 538 19.87 22.99 -9.91
CA THR A 538 19.80 24.41 -9.58
C THR A 538 20.72 24.77 -8.41
N GLN A 539 21.04 26.06 -8.27
CA GLN A 539 21.79 26.54 -7.10
C GLN A 539 20.98 26.39 -5.81
N ALA A 540 19.65 26.58 -5.86
CA ALA A 540 18.78 26.43 -4.69
C ALA A 540 18.78 24.99 -4.12
N GLU A 541 18.83 23.99 -5.01
CA GLU A 541 19.03 22.59 -4.61
C GLU A 541 20.39 22.41 -3.92
N LYS A 542 21.48 22.94 -4.49
CA LYS A 542 22.81 22.87 -3.90
C LYS A 542 22.88 23.52 -2.51
N ASP A 543 22.29 24.70 -2.38
CA ASP A 543 22.26 25.46 -1.11
C ASP A 543 21.48 24.72 0.00
N SER A 544 20.61 23.78 -0.38
CA SER A 544 19.75 23.00 0.53
C SER A 544 20.15 21.51 0.58
N SER A 545 21.43 21.19 0.37
CA SER A 545 21.90 19.81 0.19
C SER A 545 23.08 19.41 1.08
N ARG A 546 23.22 19.98 2.28
CA ARG A 546 24.34 19.60 3.18
C ARG A 546 24.16 18.18 3.70
N THR A 547 22.91 17.76 3.93
CA THR A 547 22.54 16.37 4.20
C THR A 547 21.42 15.91 3.27
N ILE A 548 21.26 14.59 3.15
CA ILE A 548 20.18 14.00 2.36
C ILE A 548 18.79 14.39 2.90
N GLU A 549 18.63 14.52 4.22
CA GLU A 549 17.36 14.93 4.84
C GLU A 549 17.03 16.40 4.57
N GLU A 550 18.02 17.30 4.58
CA GLU A 550 17.83 18.72 4.24
C GLU A 550 17.27 18.86 2.82
N LEU A 551 17.85 18.11 1.87
CA LEU A 551 17.39 18.13 0.48
C LEU A 551 16.04 17.42 0.31
N GLY A 552 15.79 16.35 1.07
CA GLY A 552 14.48 15.68 1.12
C GLY A 552 13.36 16.61 1.60
N ILE A 553 13.62 17.42 2.62
CA ILE A 553 12.69 18.45 3.12
C ILE A 553 12.49 19.53 2.06
N PHE A 554 13.58 20.00 1.42
CA PHE A 554 13.49 20.98 0.34
C PHE A 554 12.59 20.50 -0.81
N TYR A 555 12.75 19.26 -1.26
CA TYR A 555 11.92 18.67 -2.32
C TYR A 555 10.48 18.39 -1.88
N SER A 556 10.26 17.99 -0.61
CA SER A 556 8.90 17.89 -0.05
C SER A 556 8.15 19.22 -0.12
N GLU A 557 8.81 20.34 0.18
CA GLU A 557 8.21 21.67 0.03
C GLU A 557 7.99 22.05 -1.46
N GLN A 558 8.81 21.56 -2.40
CA GLN A 558 8.55 21.75 -3.84
C GLN A 558 7.25 21.07 -4.28
N PHE A 559 6.98 19.84 -3.82
CA PHE A 559 5.71 19.16 -4.08
C PHE A 559 4.53 19.92 -3.48
N LYS A 560 4.65 20.33 -2.22
CA LYS A 560 3.60 21.04 -1.48
C LYS A 560 3.21 22.38 -2.08
N HIS A 561 4.17 23.10 -2.70
CA HIS A 561 3.93 24.39 -3.33
C HIS A 561 3.70 24.32 -4.85
N SER A 562 3.79 23.14 -5.45
CA SER A 562 3.45 22.95 -6.86
C SER A 562 1.97 23.24 -7.11
N LYS A 563 1.67 23.93 -8.22
CA LYS A 563 0.34 24.48 -8.50
C LYS A 563 -0.65 23.43 -9.02
N ASN A 564 -0.16 22.30 -9.52
CA ASN A 564 -0.99 21.32 -10.21
C ASN A 564 -1.55 20.25 -9.26
N SER A 565 -2.50 20.66 -8.40
CA SER A 565 -3.12 19.79 -7.40
C SER A 565 -3.80 18.53 -7.97
N ALA A 566 -4.30 18.58 -9.22
CA ALA A 566 -4.90 17.41 -9.87
C ALA A 566 -3.85 16.34 -10.21
N LEU A 567 -2.72 16.74 -10.81
CA LEU A 567 -1.66 15.81 -11.18
C LEU A 567 -0.84 15.35 -9.96
N LEU A 568 -0.66 16.21 -8.95
CA LEU A 568 -0.10 15.80 -7.66
C LEU A 568 -0.97 14.73 -7.00
N CYS A 569 -2.29 14.90 -7.03
CA CYS A 569 -3.23 13.91 -6.50
C CYS A 569 -3.17 12.58 -7.28
N ALA A 570 -3.07 12.66 -8.61
CA ALA A 570 -2.88 11.47 -9.46
C ALA A 570 -1.60 10.71 -9.13
N ARG A 571 -0.50 11.44 -8.91
CA ARG A 571 0.81 10.87 -8.55
C ARG A 571 0.84 10.33 -7.12
N GLY A 572 0.40 11.12 -6.15
CA GLY A 572 0.39 10.75 -4.73
C GLY A 572 -0.42 9.48 -4.44
N ALA A 573 -1.46 9.22 -5.23
CA ALA A 573 -2.22 7.98 -5.14
C ALA A 573 -1.40 6.72 -5.49
N LEU A 574 -0.33 6.84 -6.28
CA LEU A 574 0.48 5.72 -6.79
C LEU A 574 1.92 5.69 -6.30
N ASP A 575 2.46 6.80 -5.79
CA ASP A 575 3.85 6.86 -5.28
C ASP A 575 4.07 6.00 -4.03
N ALA A 576 3.01 5.74 -3.25
CA ALA A 576 3.07 4.84 -2.10
C ALA A 576 2.84 3.35 -2.46
N LEU A 577 2.72 2.99 -3.74
CA LEU A 577 2.50 1.60 -4.19
C LEU A 577 3.77 1.04 -4.81
N TYR A 578 3.98 -0.27 -4.67
CA TYR A 578 5.16 -0.93 -5.26
C TYR A 578 5.12 -0.95 -6.78
N GLY A 579 6.26 -0.63 -7.41
CA GLY A 579 6.49 -0.70 -8.86
C GLY A 579 7.32 -1.91 -9.31
N GLY A 580 7.44 -2.95 -8.48
CA GLY A 580 8.19 -4.18 -8.75
C GLY A 580 9.11 -4.57 -7.58
N GLY A 581 9.63 -5.82 -7.52
CA GLY A 581 9.36 -6.94 -8.44
C GLY A 581 7.92 -7.45 -8.38
N PHE A 582 7.44 -8.11 -9.43
CA PHE A 582 6.07 -8.56 -9.60
C PHE A 582 5.94 -10.09 -9.45
N HIS A 583 5.87 -10.57 -8.21
CA HIS A 583 5.64 -11.99 -7.87
C HIS A 583 4.59 -12.24 -6.75
N PRO A 584 3.32 -11.80 -6.91
CA PRO A 584 2.80 -10.86 -7.90
C PRO A 584 3.09 -9.39 -7.59
N GLY A 585 3.54 -9.06 -6.38
CA GLY A 585 3.64 -7.70 -5.85
C GLY A 585 2.76 -7.53 -4.61
N VAL A 586 2.55 -6.29 -4.16
CA VAL A 586 1.71 -6.01 -2.97
C VAL A 586 0.31 -5.58 -3.37
N GLU A 587 0.18 -4.48 -4.11
CA GLU A 587 -1.12 -3.87 -4.43
C GLU A 587 -1.66 -4.23 -5.80
N LEU A 588 -0.80 -4.11 -6.82
CA LEU A 588 -1.06 -4.33 -8.24
C LEU A 588 0.14 -5.06 -8.84
N THR A 589 0.06 -5.43 -10.13
CA THR A 589 1.10 -6.24 -10.77
C THR A 589 1.41 -5.83 -12.22
N TRP A 590 2.17 -6.67 -12.92
CA TRP A 590 2.84 -6.41 -14.20
C TRP A 590 1.99 -5.79 -15.33
N PRO A 591 0.65 -5.96 -15.47
CA PRO A 591 -0.09 -5.25 -16.51
C PRO A 591 0.07 -3.72 -16.42
N MET A 592 0.30 -3.20 -15.21
CA MET A 592 0.50 -1.77 -14.97
C MET A 592 1.79 -1.21 -15.57
N ARG A 593 2.81 -2.03 -15.83
CA ARG A 593 4.07 -1.57 -16.44
C ARG A 593 4.03 -1.47 -17.97
N HIS A 594 2.88 -1.74 -18.59
CA HIS A 594 2.68 -1.67 -20.04
C HIS A 594 1.83 -0.47 -20.44
N ASN A 595 2.22 0.22 -21.52
CA ASN A 595 1.39 1.32 -22.02
C ASN A 595 0.02 0.84 -22.55
N LEU A 596 -0.12 -0.46 -22.79
CA LEU A 596 -1.34 -1.09 -23.30
C LEU A 596 -2.54 -0.94 -22.36
N ILE A 597 -2.32 -0.85 -21.04
CA ILE A 597 -3.40 -0.69 -20.05
C ILE A 597 -3.91 0.75 -19.95
N TYR A 598 -3.18 1.73 -20.51
CA TYR A 598 -3.53 3.14 -20.45
C TYR A 598 -4.19 3.60 -21.75
N SER A 599 -5.30 4.32 -21.63
CA SER A 599 -5.97 4.99 -22.75
C SER A 599 -5.30 6.33 -23.06
N ASP A 600 -4.66 6.93 -22.06
CA ASP A 600 -3.76 8.07 -22.20
C ASP A 600 -2.64 8.01 -21.16
N ASN A 601 -1.45 8.49 -21.52
CA ASN A 601 -0.27 8.55 -20.65
C ASN A 601 0.76 9.55 -21.20
N GLN A 602 0.63 10.82 -20.82
CA GLN A 602 1.48 11.92 -21.28
C GLN A 602 2.25 12.56 -20.14
N PHE A 603 3.51 12.90 -20.40
CA PHE A 603 4.24 13.86 -19.58
C PHE A 603 3.64 15.25 -19.76
N VAL A 604 3.43 15.99 -18.66
CA VAL A 604 2.84 17.33 -18.68
C VAL A 604 3.87 18.38 -18.30
N SER A 605 4.57 18.20 -17.18
CA SER A 605 5.56 19.15 -16.68
C SER A 605 6.49 18.53 -15.64
N GLY A 606 7.57 19.22 -15.28
CA GLY A 606 8.23 19.02 -13.99
C GLY A 606 7.28 19.34 -12.82
N VAL A 607 7.66 18.95 -11.60
CA VAL A 607 6.92 19.32 -10.38
C VAL A 607 6.93 20.84 -10.17
N THR A 608 8.05 21.49 -10.46
CA THR A 608 8.15 22.95 -10.60
C THR A 608 8.77 23.30 -11.97
N PRO A 609 8.79 24.57 -12.40
CA PRO A 609 9.38 24.93 -13.69
C PRO A 609 10.87 24.58 -13.81
N GLU A 610 11.62 24.66 -12.71
CA GLU A 610 13.06 24.40 -12.70
C GLU A 610 13.41 22.98 -12.22
N ILE A 611 12.54 22.33 -11.44
CA ILE A 611 12.80 21.04 -10.78
C ILE A 611 11.83 19.97 -11.28
N ASN A 612 12.38 18.95 -11.93
CA ASN A 612 11.60 17.86 -12.54
C ASN A 612 10.99 16.92 -11.49
N LEU A 613 11.80 16.37 -10.58
CA LEU A 613 11.37 15.40 -9.55
C LEU A 613 10.61 14.19 -10.13
N LEU A 614 11.06 13.62 -11.25
CA LEU A 614 10.37 12.57 -12.04
C LEU A 614 9.06 13.01 -12.71
N GLY A 615 8.72 14.30 -12.63
CA GLY A 615 7.66 14.90 -13.41
C GLY A 615 6.23 14.65 -12.93
N LEU A 616 5.29 15.28 -13.64
CA LEU A 616 3.85 15.14 -13.50
C LEU A 616 3.25 14.69 -14.83
N ARG A 617 2.26 13.79 -14.76
CA ARG A 617 1.71 13.08 -15.91
C ARG A 617 0.19 13.08 -15.85
N GLU A 618 -0.44 13.30 -17.00
CA GLU A 618 -1.84 12.95 -17.20
C GLU A 618 -1.89 11.52 -17.73
N PHE A 619 -2.57 10.64 -17.00
CA PHE A 619 -2.76 9.26 -17.43
C PHE A 619 -4.18 8.80 -17.13
N ARG A 620 -4.67 7.86 -17.93
CA ARG A 620 -6.01 7.28 -17.83
C ARG A 620 -5.93 5.79 -18.14
N LEU A 621 -6.62 4.97 -17.36
CA LEU A 621 -6.76 3.55 -17.68
C LEU A 621 -7.67 3.38 -18.92
N LYS A 622 -7.42 2.33 -19.71
CA LYS A 622 -8.41 1.84 -20.67
C LYS A 622 -9.54 1.18 -19.90
N GLN A 623 -10.76 1.63 -20.17
CA GLN A 623 -11.94 1.17 -19.44
C GLN A 623 -12.95 0.56 -20.41
N ASP A 624 -13.60 -0.52 -20.00
CA ASP A 624 -14.84 -0.94 -20.62
C ASP A 624 -15.96 -0.05 -20.06
N LEU A 625 -16.55 0.77 -20.93
CA LEU A 625 -17.56 1.75 -20.53
C LEU A 625 -18.88 1.09 -20.07
N GLN A 626 -19.08 -0.20 -20.37
CA GLN A 626 -20.23 -0.98 -19.87
C GLN A 626 -20.01 -1.53 -18.46
N GLY A 627 -18.78 -1.46 -17.92
CA GLY A 627 -18.46 -1.84 -16.56
C GLY A 627 -18.88 -3.28 -16.22
N LEU A 628 -19.64 -3.47 -15.14
CA LEU A 628 -20.20 -4.76 -14.71
C LEU A 628 -21.12 -5.42 -15.76
N ASN A 629 -21.68 -4.64 -16.68
CA ASN A 629 -22.55 -5.13 -17.76
C ASN A 629 -21.78 -5.51 -19.02
N SER A 630 -20.46 -5.36 -19.04
CA SER A 630 -19.65 -5.72 -20.20
C SER A 630 -19.85 -7.20 -20.58
N PRO A 631 -19.97 -7.52 -21.89
CA PRO A 631 -19.95 -8.91 -22.34
C PRO A 631 -18.61 -9.58 -22.01
N ASN A 632 -17.56 -8.81 -21.77
CA ASN A 632 -16.22 -9.29 -21.45
C ASN A 632 -15.94 -9.45 -19.95
N MET A 633 -16.90 -9.10 -19.07
CA MET A 633 -16.75 -9.16 -17.62
C MET A 633 -16.27 -10.53 -17.10
N TYR A 634 -16.67 -11.61 -17.77
CA TYR A 634 -16.38 -12.99 -17.38
C TYR A 634 -15.53 -13.74 -18.41
N GLN A 635 -14.74 -13.03 -19.22
CA GLN A 635 -13.86 -13.67 -20.19
C GLN A 635 -12.69 -14.38 -19.51
N ASP A 636 -12.22 -15.45 -20.16
CA ASP A 636 -11.00 -16.15 -19.83
C ASP A 636 -10.41 -16.77 -21.13
N PHE A 637 -9.23 -17.37 -21.03
CA PHE A 637 -8.52 -18.02 -22.15
C PHE A 637 -8.63 -19.55 -22.15
N GLY A 638 -9.65 -20.11 -21.48
CA GLY A 638 -9.78 -21.56 -21.35
C GLY A 638 -9.01 -22.14 -20.16
N HIS A 639 -8.52 -23.38 -20.30
CA HIS A 639 -7.94 -24.14 -19.18
C HIS A 639 -6.69 -23.51 -18.57
N VAL A 640 -5.91 -22.82 -19.39
CA VAL A 640 -4.69 -22.13 -18.98
C VAL A 640 -4.64 -20.75 -19.61
N ILE A 641 -3.94 -19.83 -18.97
CA ILE A 641 -3.44 -18.60 -19.60
C ILE A 641 -1.93 -18.78 -19.84
N ALA A 642 -1.46 -18.22 -20.95
CA ALA A 642 -0.06 -18.23 -21.34
C ALA A 642 0.33 -16.90 -22.00
N VAL A 643 1.64 -16.70 -22.21
CA VAL A 643 2.16 -15.51 -22.91
C VAL A 643 1.62 -15.35 -24.33
N ASP A 644 1.22 -16.44 -24.99
CA ASP A 644 0.59 -16.39 -26.32
C ASP A 644 -0.70 -15.56 -26.29
N ASN A 645 -1.50 -15.68 -25.23
CA ASN A 645 -2.71 -14.88 -25.06
C ASN A 645 -2.39 -13.39 -24.86
N VAL A 646 -1.32 -13.08 -24.12
CA VAL A 646 -0.84 -11.71 -23.93
C VAL A 646 -0.32 -11.15 -25.26
N THR A 647 0.38 -11.95 -26.04
CA THR A 647 0.88 -11.58 -27.38
C THR A 647 -0.28 -11.25 -28.33
N GLU A 648 -1.32 -12.08 -28.38
CA GLU A 648 -2.52 -11.83 -29.18
C GLU A 648 -3.25 -10.55 -28.73
N SER A 649 -3.33 -10.31 -27.42
CA SER A 649 -4.02 -9.14 -26.85
C SER A 649 -3.35 -7.79 -27.16
N ALA A 650 -2.10 -7.79 -27.65
CA ALA A 650 -1.37 -6.56 -27.96
C ALA A 650 -1.94 -5.83 -29.19
N ASP A 651 -2.59 -6.53 -30.12
CA ASP A 651 -3.37 -5.91 -31.18
C ASP A 651 -4.73 -5.45 -30.61
N PRO A 652 -5.04 -4.14 -30.60
CA PRO A 652 -6.30 -3.63 -30.05
C PRO A 652 -7.55 -4.11 -30.79
N ASN A 653 -7.43 -4.69 -31.99
CA ASN A 653 -8.53 -5.25 -32.75
C ASN A 653 -8.68 -6.77 -32.62
N SER A 654 -7.84 -7.44 -31.83
CA SER A 654 -7.93 -8.88 -31.63
C SER A 654 -9.06 -9.26 -30.67
N ASP A 655 -9.47 -10.52 -30.73
CA ASP A 655 -10.45 -11.09 -29.80
C ASP A 655 -9.91 -11.18 -28.36
N ALA A 656 -8.60 -11.00 -28.14
CA ALA A 656 -7.94 -11.01 -26.84
C ALA A 656 -7.71 -9.59 -26.26
N ALA A 657 -7.96 -8.52 -27.03
CA ALA A 657 -7.71 -7.14 -26.62
C ALA A 657 -8.47 -6.70 -25.36
N TRP A 658 -9.55 -7.40 -25.00
CA TRP A 658 -10.30 -7.17 -23.75
C TRP A 658 -9.43 -7.31 -22.50
N LEU A 659 -8.30 -8.02 -22.57
CA LEU A 659 -7.35 -8.15 -21.45
C LEU A 659 -6.88 -6.79 -20.92
N TRP A 660 -6.75 -5.81 -21.80
CA TRP A 660 -6.26 -4.45 -21.48
C TRP A 660 -7.36 -3.41 -21.31
N ARG A 661 -8.62 -3.75 -21.63
CA ARG A 661 -9.77 -2.86 -21.47
C ARG A 661 -10.51 -3.25 -20.20
N SER A 662 -10.08 -2.69 -19.08
CA SER A 662 -10.49 -3.13 -17.76
C SER A 662 -12.00 -3.02 -17.54
N THR A 663 -12.58 -4.11 -17.06
CA THR A 663 -13.87 -4.19 -16.38
C THR A 663 -13.62 -4.27 -14.87
N PRO A 664 -14.60 -3.98 -13.99
CA PRO A 664 -14.40 -4.06 -12.55
C PRO A 664 -13.81 -5.40 -12.10
N GLY A 665 -12.78 -5.37 -11.25
CA GLY A 665 -12.05 -6.53 -10.76
C GLY A 665 -10.85 -6.96 -11.60
N ASP A 666 -10.54 -6.28 -12.72
CA ASP A 666 -9.47 -6.69 -13.63
C ASP A 666 -8.06 -6.28 -13.18
N LEU A 667 -7.92 -5.27 -12.30
CA LEU A 667 -6.61 -4.88 -11.79
C LEU A 667 -6.14 -5.82 -10.67
N THR A 668 -7.05 -6.26 -9.80
CA THR A 668 -6.73 -7.01 -8.58
C THR A 668 -6.84 -8.52 -8.73
N LYS A 669 -7.46 -9.04 -9.80
CA LYS A 669 -7.66 -10.49 -10.02
C LYS A 669 -6.39 -11.32 -10.11
N TRP A 670 -5.28 -10.68 -10.46
CA TRP A 670 -3.96 -11.30 -10.60
C TRP A 670 -3.31 -11.61 -9.25
N MET A 671 -3.64 -10.83 -8.22
CA MET A 671 -2.97 -10.89 -6.91
C MET A 671 -3.33 -12.18 -6.15
N GLY A 672 -2.59 -12.46 -5.07
CA GLY A 672 -2.85 -13.62 -4.23
C GLY A 672 -4.26 -13.63 -3.61
N ILE A 673 -4.84 -14.83 -3.49
CA ILE A 673 -6.11 -15.12 -2.84
C ILE A 673 -5.90 -16.15 -1.71
N PRO A 674 -6.15 -15.79 -0.44
CA PRO A 674 -6.40 -14.44 0.04
C PRO A 674 -5.10 -13.59 0.08
N TRP A 675 -5.23 -12.26 0.03
CA TRP A 675 -4.06 -11.36 0.03
C TRP A 675 -3.15 -11.50 1.27
N GLN A 676 -3.67 -12.01 2.38
CA GLN A 676 -2.88 -12.24 3.60
C GLN A 676 -1.82 -13.33 3.43
N SER A 677 -2.07 -14.37 2.61
CA SER A 677 -1.03 -15.37 2.29
C SER A 677 0.14 -14.72 1.56
N ASP A 678 -0.19 -13.88 0.58
CA ASP A 678 0.77 -13.12 -0.23
C ASP A 678 1.62 -12.21 0.67
N ALA A 679 0.96 -11.46 1.56
CA ALA A 679 1.63 -10.58 2.51
C ALA A 679 2.58 -11.32 3.48
N ALA A 680 2.19 -12.52 3.95
CA ALA A 680 3.06 -13.35 4.80
C ALA A 680 4.23 -13.98 4.04
N SER A 681 4.07 -14.22 2.74
CA SER A 681 5.12 -14.72 1.86
C SER A 681 6.07 -13.61 1.39
N CYS A 682 5.60 -12.36 1.36
CA CYS A 682 6.38 -11.18 1.05
C CYS A 682 7.27 -10.77 2.22
N GLN A 683 8.31 -11.55 2.50
CA GLN A 683 9.25 -11.26 3.59
C GLN A 683 10.69 -11.53 3.12
N ALA A 684 11.54 -12.07 3.99
CA ALA A 684 12.89 -12.46 3.66
C ALA A 684 12.93 -13.72 2.76
N VAL A 685 13.89 -13.76 1.84
CA VAL A 685 14.24 -14.97 1.09
C VAL A 685 15.69 -15.30 1.39
N TYR A 686 15.91 -16.17 2.38
CA TYR A 686 17.25 -16.46 2.88
C TYR A 686 18.13 -17.16 1.84
N THR A 687 19.39 -16.72 1.76
CA THR A 687 20.45 -17.35 0.96
C THR A 687 21.34 -18.22 1.83
N PRO A 688 22.21 -19.08 1.26
CA PRO A 688 23.20 -19.83 2.04
C PRO A 688 24.18 -18.90 2.78
N GLU A 689 24.46 -17.72 2.23
CA GLU A 689 25.16 -16.64 2.94
C GLU A 689 24.18 -15.84 3.80
N ASP A 690 24.56 -15.56 5.06
CA ASP A 690 23.70 -14.86 6.03
C ASP A 690 23.36 -13.42 5.60
N PHE A 691 24.33 -12.68 5.05
CA PHE A 691 24.18 -11.25 4.74
C PHE A 691 24.61 -10.90 3.31
N PRO A 692 24.01 -9.86 2.70
CA PRO A 692 22.77 -9.19 3.13
C PRO A 692 21.56 -10.13 3.04
N ILE A 693 20.57 -9.98 3.94
CA ILE A 693 19.31 -10.72 3.89
C ILE A 693 18.42 -10.12 2.79
N PRO A 694 18.02 -10.89 1.75
CA PRO A 694 17.13 -10.40 0.71
C PRO A 694 15.70 -10.18 1.23
N SER A 695 15.07 -9.08 0.85
CA SER A 695 13.67 -8.77 1.20
C SER A 695 12.86 -8.36 -0.03
N TRP A 696 11.61 -8.83 -0.11
CA TRP A 696 10.70 -8.53 -1.23
C TRP A 696 10.25 -7.05 -1.27
N TRP A 697 9.30 -6.67 -0.41
CA TRP A 697 8.60 -5.38 -0.48
C TRP A 697 8.56 -4.65 0.87
N ALA A 698 9.74 -4.51 1.51
CA ALA A 698 9.89 -4.04 2.89
C ALA A 698 9.31 -2.64 3.19
N ALA A 699 9.26 -1.72 2.22
CA ALA A 699 8.64 -0.40 2.40
C ALA A 699 7.16 -0.44 2.83
N ASN A 700 6.37 -1.41 2.37
CA ASN A 700 4.93 -1.48 2.66
C ASN A 700 4.59 -2.69 3.55
N LEU A 701 5.38 -3.77 3.44
CA LEU A 701 5.35 -4.95 4.28
C LEU A 701 6.74 -5.13 4.90
N PRO A 702 7.06 -4.41 6.00
CA PRO A 702 8.39 -4.44 6.61
C PRO A 702 8.89 -5.84 6.90
N VAL A 703 10.23 -5.99 6.93
CA VAL A 703 10.88 -7.27 7.24
C VAL A 703 11.64 -7.17 8.56
N HIS A 704 12.38 -6.08 8.77
CA HIS A 704 13.12 -5.83 10.01
C HIS A 704 12.82 -4.41 10.51
N VAL A 705 12.14 -4.31 11.64
CA VAL A 705 11.62 -3.04 12.18
C VAL A 705 12.29 -2.66 13.49
N LEU A 706 12.21 -1.37 13.86
CA LEU A 706 12.58 -0.87 15.18
C LEU A 706 11.33 -0.87 16.08
N PRO A 707 11.17 -1.80 17.03
CA PRO A 707 9.92 -1.91 17.78
C PRO A 707 9.80 -0.86 18.90
N LEU A 708 8.57 -0.61 19.35
CA LEU A 708 8.27 0.33 20.44
C LEU A 708 9.06 0.04 21.72
N ALA A 709 9.24 -1.24 22.09
CA ALA A 709 10.05 -1.66 23.23
C ALA A 709 11.49 -1.09 23.21
N ARG A 710 12.06 -0.86 22.03
CA ARG A 710 13.40 -0.27 21.88
C ARG A 710 13.34 1.24 21.94
N TYR A 711 12.35 1.86 21.30
CA TYR A 711 12.13 3.30 21.36
C TYR A 711 12.02 3.81 22.80
N GLU A 712 11.24 3.13 23.65
CA GLU A 712 11.12 3.44 25.08
C GLU A 712 12.44 3.29 25.87
N LYS A 713 13.48 2.69 25.27
CA LYS A 713 14.81 2.46 25.86
C LYS A 713 15.92 3.30 25.21
N PHE A 714 15.61 4.21 24.28
CA PHE A 714 16.59 5.18 23.77
C PHE A 714 16.07 6.61 23.59
N LYS A 715 14.76 6.85 23.67
CA LYS A 715 14.17 8.18 23.40
C LYS A 715 14.60 9.25 24.41
N ASP A 716 14.86 8.87 25.66
CA ASP A 716 15.10 9.81 26.75
C ASP A 716 16.57 10.26 26.81
N SER A 717 16.81 11.52 27.17
CA SER A 717 18.16 12.00 27.55
C SER A 717 18.50 11.59 28.98
N GLN A 718 19.79 11.58 29.32
CA GLN A 718 20.26 11.20 30.65
C GLN A 718 19.71 12.14 31.75
N SER A 719 19.38 13.38 31.38
CA SER A 719 18.82 14.42 32.24
C SER A 719 17.29 14.43 32.30
N ALA A 720 16.58 13.47 31.70
CA ALA A 720 15.13 13.44 31.70
C ALA A 720 14.56 13.42 33.13
N ASP A 721 13.54 14.26 33.39
CA ASP A 721 12.85 14.33 34.68
C ASP A 721 11.77 13.24 34.78
N LEU A 722 12.23 11.99 34.77
CA LEU A 722 11.38 10.80 34.80
C LEU A 722 11.85 9.84 35.91
N PRO A 723 10.92 9.11 36.56
CA PRO A 723 11.27 8.08 37.54
C PRO A 723 12.02 6.89 36.90
N GLU A 724 11.78 6.65 35.61
CA GLU A 724 12.45 5.66 34.77
C GLU A 724 12.91 6.36 33.49
N ILE A 725 14.19 6.19 33.13
CA ILE A 725 14.83 6.78 31.96
C ILE A 725 15.34 5.63 31.12
N ASN A 726 14.86 5.50 29.88
CA ASN A 726 15.29 4.45 28.96
C ASN A 726 15.21 3.02 29.55
N GLY A 727 14.14 2.69 30.29
CA GLY A 727 13.98 1.37 30.90
C GLY A 727 14.77 1.14 32.20
N MET A 728 15.45 2.17 32.72
CA MET A 728 16.29 2.10 33.91
C MET A 728 15.78 3.03 35.00
N THR A 729 15.91 2.63 36.27
CA THR A 729 15.61 3.56 37.39
C THR A 729 16.44 4.83 37.25
N HIS A 730 15.86 5.98 37.58
CA HIS A 730 16.51 7.30 37.53
C HIS A 730 17.97 7.30 38.05
N ASN A 731 18.21 6.69 39.21
CA ASN A 731 19.53 6.64 39.85
C ASN A 731 20.57 5.84 39.04
N ILE A 732 20.16 4.78 38.34
CA ILE A 732 21.06 3.98 37.48
C ILE A 732 21.40 4.78 36.23
N ALA A 733 20.39 5.37 35.57
CA ALA A 733 20.57 6.17 34.37
C ALA A 733 21.48 7.39 34.62
N GLN A 734 21.30 8.10 35.73
CA GLN A 734 22.16 9.24 36.08
C GLN A 734 23.51 8.84 36.71
N GLY A 735 23.61 7.63 37.27
CA GLY A 735 24.82 7.15 37.92
C GLY A 735 25.91 6.68 36.96
N MET A 736 25.56 6.35 35.71
CA MET A 736 26.53 5.96 34.68
C MET A 736 27.16 7.17 33.98
N SER A 737 28.30 6.96 33.31
CA SER A 737 28.89 8.00 32.47
C SER A 737 27.99 8.34 31.28
N ALA A 738 28.04 9.58 30.81
CA ALA A 738 27.31 10.02 29.62
C ALA A 738 27.66 9.15 28.40
N GLU A 739 28.94 8.82 28.20
CA GLU A 739 29.39 7.93 27.13
C GLU A 739 28.70 6.55 27.17
N THR A 740 28.64 5.91 28.35
CA THR A 740 27.96 4.61 28.50
C THR A 740 26.47 4.74 28.24
N PHE A 741 25.83 5.82 28.70
CA PHE A 741 24.42 6.06 28.46
C PHE A 741 24.12 6.19 26.96
N GLU A 742 24.89 6.99 26.23
CA GLU A 742 24.71 7.18 24.79
C GLU A 742 25.02 5.90 23.99
N HIS A 743 26.02 5.11 24.41
CA HIS A 743 26.27 3.78 23.83
C HIS A 743 25.08 2.84 24.02
N MET A 744 24.51 2.79 25.23
CA MET A 744 23.33 1.95 25.49
C MET A 744 22.12 2.38 24.65
N ARG A 745 21.91 3.69 24.44
CA ARG A 745 20.87 4.18 23.52
C ARG A 745 21.07 3.65 22.11
N LEU A 746 22.30 3.75 21.59
CA LEU A 746 22.63 3.28 20.24
C LEU A 746 22.51 1.75 20.12
N GLU A 747 22.87 0.99 21.16
CA GLU A 747 22.66 -0.46 21.22
C GLU A 747 21.18 -0.81 21.10
N GLN A 748 20.30 -0.13 21.84
CA GLN A 748 18.84 -0.34 21.77
C GLN A 748 18.28 0.05 20.41
N PHE A 749 18.70 1.19 19.86
CA PHE A 749 18.33 1.66 18.52
C PHE A 749 18.72 0.65 17.42
N SER A 750 19.81 -0.07 17.61
CA SER A 750 20.33 -1.03 16.64
C SER A 750 19.62 -2.39 16.69
N GLN A 751 18.79 -2.67 17.71
CA GLN A 751 18.04 -3.92 17.81
C GLN A 751 16.84 -3.89 16.86
N ARG A 752 16.96 -4.57 15.71
CA ARG A 752 15.85 -4.75 14.77
C ARG A 752 15.15 -6.08 14.98
N LEU A 753 13.83 -6.07 14.93
CA LEU A 753 12.97 -7.23 15.12
C LEU A 753 12.40 -7.68 13.77
N GLU A 754 12.35 -8.98 13.52
CA GLU A 754 11.62 -9.53 12.38
C GLU A 754 10.15 -9.14 12.48
N TRP A 755 9.60 -8.52 11.43
CA TRP A 755 8.24 -7.98 11.44
C TRP A 755 7.20 -9.08 11.65
N LEU A 756 7.43 -10.29 11.11
CA LEU A 756 6.59 -11.45 11.38
C LEU A 756 6.47 -11.81 12.87
N HIS A 757 7.42 -11.39 13.71
CA HIS A 757 7.40 -11.61 15.16
C HIS A 757 6.65 -10.53 15.94
N THR A 758 6.10 -9.52 15.27
CA THR A 758 5.27 -8.47 15.91
C THR A 758 3.85 -8.92 16.22
N ALA A 759 3.44 -10.13 15.79
CA ALA A 759 2.21 -10.80 16.19
C ALA A 759 2.43 -12.32 16.25
N ASP A 760 1.46 -13.08 16.78
CA ASP A 760 1.57 -14.54 16.84
C ASP A 760 1.22 -15.19 15.50
N LEU A 761 2.24 -15.39 14.66
CA LEU A 761 2.13 -16.07 13.38
C LEU A 761 2.41 -17.59 13.48
N GLY A 762 2.14 -18.18 14.64
CA GLY A 762 2.23 -19.63 14.87
C GLY A 762 3.59 -20.11 15.40
N PHE A 763 4.47 -19.19 15.80
CA PHE A 763 5.75 -19.47 16.46
C PHE A 763 5.68 -19.33 17.99
N VAL A 764 4.58 -18.83 18.55
CA VAL A 764 4.46 -18.57 20.00
C VAL A 764 4.01 -19.83 20.74
N GLY A 765 4.80 -20.25 21.75
CA GLY A 765 4.44 -21.30 22.69
C GLY A 765 5.40 -22.51 22.68
N TYR A 766 5.32 -23.33 23.72
CA TYR A 766 6.15 -24.53 23.86
C TYR A 766 5.85 -25.52 22.73
N HIS A 767 6.86 -25.84 21.91
CA HIS A 767 6.76 -26.68 20.70
C HIS A 767 5.83 -26.12 19.60
N ALA A 768 5.64 -24.80 19.55
CA ALA A 768 5.06 -24.19 18.36
C ALA A 768 5.98 -24.42 17.15
N GLU A 769 5.39 -24.79 16.02
CA GLU A 769 6.15 -25.12 14.81
C GLU A 769 6.76 -23.88 14.16
N GLY A 770 6.06 -22.74 14.19
CA GLY A 770 6.44 -21.56 13.41
C GLY A 770 6.46 -21.87 11.91
N GLY A 771 7.43 -21.28 11.20
CA GLY A 771 7.70 -21.56 9.80
C GLY A 771 6.75 -20.90 8.80
N TYR A 772 7.13 -20.99 7.53
CA TYR A 772 6.50 -20.28 6.41
C TYR A 772 4.98 -20.52 6.33
N THR A 773 4.54 -21.78 6.27
CA THR A 773 3.13 -22.11 6.03
C THR A 773 2.20 -21.69 7.17
N ASN A 774 2.65 -21.77 8.43
CA ASN A 774 1.85 -21.25 9.54
C ASN A 774 1.74 -19.71 9.47
N GLY A 775 2.79 -19.01 9.03
CA GLY A 775 2.73 -17.58 8.75
C GLY A 775 1.61 -17.22 7.79
N LEU A 776 1.53 -17.92 6.65
CA LEU A 776 0.45 -17.75 5.66
C LEU A 776 -0.94 -17.96 6.28
N ILE A 777 -1.13 -19.06 7.01
CA ILE A 777 -2.41 -19.40 7.64
C ILE A 777 -2.82 -18.35 8.68
N GLN A 778 -1.89 -17.99 9.58
CA GLN A 778 -2.19 -17.11 10.71
C GLN A 778 -2.41 -15.66 10.27
N MET A 779 -1.74 -15.20 9.21
CA MET A 779 -1.85 -13.82 8.72
C MET A 779 -3.30 -13.42 8.38
N VAL A 780 -4.15 -14.36 7.94
CA VAL A 780 -5.59 -14.14 7.74
C VAL A 780 -6.27 -13.50 8.96
N SER A 781 -5.83 -13.87 10.16
CA SER A 781 -6.35 -13.33 11.41
C SER A 781 -5.44 -12.27 12.05
N GLN A 782 -4.12 -12.36 11.85
CA GLN A 782 -3.15 -11.54 12.58
C GLN A 782 -2.72 -10.27 11.84
N TRP A 783 -3.04 -10.11 10.54
CA TRP A 783 -2.66 -8.92 9.77
C TRP A 783 -2.98 -7.60 10.52
N LYS A 784 -4.15 -7.53 11.15
CA LYS A 784 -4.61 -6.37 11.93
C LYS A 784 -3.88 -6.11 13.25
N LYS A 785 -2.87 -6.92 13.59
CA LYS A 785 -2.05 -6.82 14.80
C LYS A 785 -0.55 -6.69 14.51
N MET A 786 -0.16 -6.73 13.24
CA MET A 786 1.23 -6.59 12.85
C MET A 786 1.75 -5.18 13.19
N GLY A 787 3.06 -5.06 13.38
CA GLY A 787 3.72 -3.80 13.70
C GLY A 787 3.47 -2.73 12.64
N MET A 788 2.88 -1.61 13.04
CA MET A 788 2.66 -0.44 12.20
C MET A 788 3.76 0.60 12.44
N VAL A 789 4.54 0.92 11.42
CA VAL A 789 5.68 1.84 11.50
C VAL A 789 5.19 3.29 11.42
N MET A 790 5.59 4.09 12.41
CA MET A 790 5.25 5.51 12.53
C MET A 790 6.47 6.33 12.94
N ALA A 791 6.65 7.51 12.35
CA ALA A 791 7.70 8.42 12.78
C ALA A 791 7.48 8.89 14.23
N ARG A 792 8.56 8.98 15.01
CA ARG A 792 8.58 9.42 16.40
C ARG A 792 9.80 10.30 16.68
N PRO A 793 9.68 11.26 17.61
CA PRO A 793 10.75 12.19 17.91
C PRO A 793 11.77 11.57 18.87
N VAL A 794 13.02 12.01 18.74
CA VAL A 794 14.04 11.91 19.79
C VAL A 794 14.47 13.35 20.06
N ASP A 795 13.91 13.92 21.13
CA ASP A 795 14.03 15.36 21.41
C ASP A 795 15.49 15.78 21.65
N ASP A 796 16.25 14.93 22.33
CA ASP A 796 17.67 15.16 22.63
C ASP A 796 18.49 13.88 22.35
N PRO A 797 18.98 13.70 21.11
CA PRO A 797 19.82 12.56 20.77
C PRO A 797 21.26 12.69 21.30
N GLY A 798 21.66 13.86 21.81
CA GLY A 798 23.01 14.10 22.30
C GLY A 798 24.09 13.68 21.31
N ALA A 799 25.05 12.88 21.78
CA ALA A 799 26.14 12.34 20.97
C ALA A 799 25.94 10.86 20.57
N SER A 800 24.74 10.30 20.77
CA SER A 800 24.45 8.87 20.50
C SER A 800 24.54 8.47 19.02
N GLY A 801 24.42 9.43 18.11
CA GLY A 801 24.30 9.15 16.67
C GLY A 801 22.90 8.71 16.21
N ILE A 802 21.91 8.73 17.10
CA ILE A 802 20.49 8.50 16.78
C ILE A 802 19.91 9.78 16.13
N PRO A 803 19.15 9.68 15.02
CA PRO A 803 18.53 10.85 14.41
C PRO A 803 17.37 11.41 15.25
N ASN A 804 17.05 12.69 15.08
CA ASN A 804 15.91 13.33 15.77
C ASN A 804 14.54 12.76 15.39
N VAL A 805 14.44 12.13 14.21
CA VAL A 805 13.24 11.41 13.78
C VAL A 805 13.62 9.97 13.52
N VAL A 806 12.95 9.06 14.23
CA VAL A 806 13.07 7.61 14.07
C VAL A 806 11.74 7.04 13.61
N TYR A 807 11.74 5.87 13.00
CA TYR A 807 10.52 5.21 12.54
C TYR A 807 10.32 3.93 13.34
N VAL A 808 9.25 3.89 14.14
CA VAL A 808 9.03 2.90 15.20
C VAL A 808 7.82 2.05 14.84
N ALA A 809 7.97 0.73 14.89
CA ALA A 809 6.86 -0.21 14.75
C ALA A 809 6.08 -0.33 16.06
N TYR A 810 4.76 -0.24 15.95
CA TYR A 810 3.81 -0.37 17.04
C TYR A 810 2.97 -1.64 16.87
N SER A 811 3.11 -2.57 17.81
CA SER A 811 2.25 -3.73 17.97
C SER A 811 1.98 -4.00 19.47
N GLU A 812 1.00 -4.85 19.77
CA GLU A 812 0.75 -5.26 21.15
C GLU A 812 1.83 -6.20 21.71
N ALA A 813 2.52 -6.95 20.83
CA ALA A 813 3.51 -7.94 21.23
C ALA A 813 4.91 -7.33 21.41
N ASP A 814 5.21 -6.19 20.78
CA ASP A 814 6.54 -5.58 20.73
C ASP A 814 6.69 -4.30 21.56
N LYS A 815 5.74 -4.03 22.46
CA LYS A 815 5.61 -2.75 23.16
C LYS A 815 6.51 -2.51 24.38
N ASN A 816 7.12 -3.54 24.97
CA ASN A 816 7.96 -3.39 26.18
C ASN A 816 9.16 -4.36 26.30
#